data_AF-A0A6A7M027-F1
#
_entry.id   AF-A0A6A7M027-F1
#
_cell.length_a   1.000
_cell.length_b   1.000
_cell.length_c   1.000
_cell.angle_alpha   90.00
_cell.angle_beta   90.00
_cell.angle_gamma   90.00
#
_symmetry.space_group_name_H-M   'P 1'
#
loop_
_entity.id
_entity.type
_entity.pdbx_description
1 polymer ?
#
loop_
_entity_poly.entity_id
_entity_poly.type
_entity_poly.pdbx_seq_one_letter_code
_entity_poly.pdbx_strand_id
1 'polypeptide(L)'
;MTTNLTLHLSSAFLLEVTGSSTGTGGTGTQNGSWAYLWNETPPSDVPVSSLLAPGATNNWTPLVLDGSISSNVTFNSTNNDYEVTIALTDSALGSVISSSVYLIVQSEDPNSHTDLTLSSGIGSNVGQILPNAQDWNYGYASFEVTLQNSSSDLGDLTAIPGFAWNMAVNVEYDDGTSQSRGLGITAQSLTNTLSTNNPSAVLTYPTSGGTPYSPLDSVTSMVNSPSNSTFGPSAYPTSDWSSYLAAVAALPNITLSGTTNGEPDANGVWHNSQYYSYAVSTQTLASGAWGAAGTYFVFSPNADSQTQGYIVMGEATLQSNLYAAGQGTMTIWEDSAFTQAYDVPGSAPFGQPQTNVIGTSANNQWGNILTPFFTGFTAGYWGTTSQSPNTMMPTSSSATNLGGGNVGLNTTLNWSPAYAFDVNRVGTIPTYQHNDYWSQQFFNDSNIYGSAFSDNLSVGLTTGPLIPLSQPDGAQNVSNIDLYVYGSTETATTYFTPVATSIYLPLPGGQSDYLPVTTASASTSGPQLIVSGQTAGLFPESTLGVQLGLYQGNGQFTYVTLPPASNSNTGQTDYWQNYSVTNNGGTWTASAGGPNDEGTFIINTLPMSTTATANQVYWYQLVFTDSGGDQKVFNFYAEQGASGGTINTGATDFAADGGATLAPVAGQPGQMKLALNPAVSMPVSMLIFDYNSQFSAMPAAPVAGTLSGTTFTPFDGQDSIGITGNQYATGSQTAAPDITIDVGSTLAFGWTGTNNYSAANYNVSTSTPVWTTAYTNKIVANHIALVTIYEGTTAIAHVQATADLDGQWTTSADTQQLGKGTYTVSMQEYLSDGTTIFGTGTSAPAPVSAVLSLAVNLQQLSLQMTPEGDALQFAPHGDLRDGAGNWLHFDPVAGTQLTQGAQLLLYATTADGTLVGRDGTIGGSVTISDATLARLGSMQSDGGIDLLKLGQTLFLPDDQQLHFALLNGDGTITARPDVHITPQSNGSMTVTGAGLSFSVTVDNGLNHQDYLASGQRSSNLPVVYLTQGEAIHVEVAGSAKNANTIHFVRFDYDHDTDTILGVGGVAYGNTDAFRAAVQANWDPNFAVQNGDGTFHVNQDWSVGGQQGFYAPVLVTPTGDIFVPGTANIDGRVHVQTYGENVFAFEDVRADHGGDFDYNDMVVKLSVL
;
A
#
# COMPACT_ATOMS: atom_id res chain seq x y z
N MET A 1 25.67 -8.77 23.86
CA MET A 1 27.13 -8.64 23.68
C MET A 1 27.47 -7.17 23.65
N THR A 2 28.72 -6.79 23.93
CA THR A 2 29.18 -5.38 23.90
C THR A 2 29.77 -5.11 22.53
N THR A 3 29.25 -4.09 21.83
CA THR A 3 29.86 -3.55 20.61
C THR A 3 30.69 -2.33 21.00
N ASN A 4 31.97 -2.36 20.65
CA ASN A 4 32.88 -1.24 20.84
C ASN A 4 33.10 -0.47 19.53
N LEU A 5 33.43 0.80 19.66
CA LEU A 5 33.98 1.61 18.57
C LEU A 5 35.43 1.96 18.93
N THR A 6 36.35 1.60 18.06
CA THR A 6 37.76 1.97 18.16
C THR A 6 38.05 3.07 17.16
N LEU A 7 38.36 4.27 17.65
CA LEU A 7 38.73 5.41 16.83
C LEU A 7 40.25 5.42 16.62
N HIS A 8 40.69 5.38 15.37
CA HIS A 8 42.08 5.41 14.92
C HIS A 8 42.42 6.80 14.39
N LEU A 9 43.35 7.49 15.03
CA LEU A 9 43.84 8.80 14.61
C LEU A 9 45.20 8.65 13.93
N SER A 10 45.29 9.02 12.66
CA SER A 10 46.55 8.92 11.92
C SER A 10 47.57 9.93 12.44
N SER A 11 48.86 9.61 12.23
CA SER A 11 49.95 10.55 12.54
C SER A 11 49.85 11.86 11.73
N ALA A 12 49.27 11.84 10.53
CA ALA A 12 49.08 13.05 9.73
C ALA A 12 47.93 13.91 10.26
N PHE A 13 46.82 13.30 10.69
CA PHE A 13 45.74 14.02 11.37
C PHE A 13 46.26 14.74 12.63
N LEU A 14 47.04 14.04 13.47
CA LEU A 14 47.63 14.66 14.65
C LEU A 14 48.58 15.81 14.28
N LEU A 15 49.36 15.68 13.21
CA LEU A 15 50.22 16.76 12.71
C LEU A 15 49.39 18.00 12.32
N GLU A 16 48.25 17.81 11.67
CA GLU A 16 47.34 18.89 11.27
C GLU A 16 46.69 19.59 12.48
N VAL A 17 46.24 18.84 13.47
CA VAL A 17 45.52 19.40 14.62
C VAL A 17 46.46 19.96 15.69
N THR A 18 47.61 19.31 15.93
CA THR A 18 48.52 19.65 17.05
C THR A 18 49.83 20.30 16.60
N GLY A 19 50.22 20.15 15.33
CA GLY A 19 51.52 20.58 14.81
C GLY A 19 52.62 19.53 15.03
N SER A 20 52.27 18.33 15.51
CA SER A 20 53.18 17.22 15.75
C SER A 20 52.57 15.89 15.36
N SER A 21 53.33 15.04 14.66
CA SER A 21 52.89 13.68 14.30
C SER A 21 52.76 12.72 15.49
N THR A 22 53.10 13.20 16.69
CA THR A 22 52.97 12.45 17.94
C THR A 22 51.90 13.02 18.88
N GLY A 23 51.15 14.03 18.42
CA GLY A 23 50.13 14.69 19.23
C GLY A 23 50.70 15.53 20.38
N THR A 24 51.98 15.87 20.35
CA THR A 24 52.58 16.81 21.31
C THR A 24 52.33 18.24 20.85
N GLY A 25 51.92 19.13 21.76
CA GLY A 25 51.66 20.54 21.43
C GLY A 25 52.79 21.16 20.60
N GLY A 26 52.43 21.66 19.42
CA GLY A 26 53.38 22.17 18.43
C GLY A 26 54.18 23.36 18.94
N THR A 27 55.47 23.42 18.59
CA THR A 27 56.28 24.61 18.86
C THR A 27 55.94 25.71 17.86
N GLY A 28 55.37 26.83 18.33
CA GLY A 28 55.07 27.99 17.47
C GLY A 28 53.59 28.31 17.28
N THR A 29 52.69 27.63 18.00
CA THR A 29 51.28 28.00 18.12
C THR A 29 50.95 28.38 19.58
N GLN A 30 49.73 28.84 19.83
CA GLN A 30 49.21 29.08 21.19
C GLN A 30 48.52 27.84 21.79
N ASN A 31 48.56 26.69 21.08
CA ASN A 31 47.89 25.44 21.45
C ASN A 31 46.35 25.53 21.57
N GLY A 32 45.72 26.36 20.76
CA GLY A 32 44.25 26.56 20.73
C GLY A 32 43.51 25.58 19.84
N SER A 33 43.76 24.27 19.99
CA SER A 33 42.98 23.23 19.31
C SER A 33 42.46 22.18 20.27
N TRP A 34 41.22 21.76 20.06
CA TRP A 34 40.54 20.72 20.82
C TRP A 34 39.85 19.75 19.85
N ALA A 35 39.86 18.47 20.19
CA ALA A 35 39.15 17.45 19.42
C ALA A 35 38.44 16.49 20.36
N TYR A 36 37.20 16.16 20.03
CA TYR A 36 36.35 15.30 20.84
C TYR A 36 35.63 14.28 19.96
N LEU A 37 35.37 13.11 20.54
CA LEU A 37 34.35 12.19 20.07
C LEU A 37 33.10 12.40 20.94
N TRP A 38 31.96 12.68 20.32
CA TRP A 38 30.68 12.83 20.99
C TRP A 38 29.75 11.68 20.60
N ASN A 39 29.36 10.85 21.56
CA ASN A 39 28.40 9.76 21.38
C ASN A 39 27.03 10.23 21.86
N GLU A 40 26.01 10.19 21.00
CA GLU A 40 24.65 10.60 21.32
C GLU A 40 24.02 9.73 22.41
N THR A 41 24.27 8.42 22.35
CA THR A 41 23.61 7.43 23.22
C THR A 41 24.65 6.59 23.98
N PRO A 42 25.46 7.18 24.88
CA PRO A 42 26.49 6.46 25.61
C PRO A 42 25.85 5.52 26.64
N PRO A 43 26.44 4.33 26.89
CA PRO A 43 26.00 3.48 27.99
C PRO A 43 26.01 4.24 29.33
N SER A 44 24.92 4.07 30.10
CA SER A 44 24.67 4.88 31.31
C SER A 44 25.70 4.70 32.43
N ASP A 45 26.46 3.61 32.40
CA ASP A 45 27.50 3.25 33.35
C ASP A 45 28.90 3.74 32.93
N VAL A 46 29.06 4.29 31.72
CA VAL A 46 30.30 4.93 31.28
C VAL A 46 30.49 6.22 32.09
N PRO A 47 31.57 6.35 32.88
CA PRO A 47 31.81 7.53 33.68
C PRO A 47 32.20 8.72 32.80
N VAL A 48 31.79 9.92 33.21
CA VAL A 48 32.31 11.17 32.64
C VAL A 48 33.84 11.17 32.75
N SER A 49 34.53 11.46 31.64
CA SER A 49 35.99 11.48 31.64
C SER A 49 36.52 12.49 32.65
N SER A 50 37.46 12.07 33.50
CA SER A 50 38.10 12.94 34.50
C SER A 50 38.97 14.04 33.91
N LEU A 51 39.18 14.02 32.58
CA LEU A 51 39.91 15.04 31.85
C LEU A 51 39.01 16.24 31.46
N LEU A 52 37.69 16.10 31.58
CA LEU A 52 36.74 17.15 31.26
C LEU A 52 36.44 18.04 32.46
N ALA A 53 35.92 19.24 32.19
CA ALA A 53 35.58 20.18 33.23
C ALA A 53 34.37 19.70 34.07
N PRO A 54 34.28 20.09 35.36
CA PRO A 54 33.14 19.73 36.21
C PRO A 54 31.81 20.22 35.61
N GLY A 55 30.89 19.29 35.37
CA GLY A 55 29.59 19.58 34.74
C GLY A 55 29.42 18.96 33.35
N ALA A 56 30.48 18.41 32.76
CA ALA A 56 30.39 17.65 31.51
C ALA A 56 29.56 16.37 31.66
N THR A 57 28.96 15.94 30.55
CA THR A 57 28.20 14.69 30.43
C THR A 57 29.08 13.54 29.92
N ASN A 58 28.59 12.31 30.02
CA ASN A 58 29.33 11.11 29.58
C ASN A 58 29.31 10.90 28.05
N ASN A 59 28.65 11.78 27.30
CA ASN A 59 28.66 11.79 25.83
C ASN A 59 30.04 12.12 25.26
N TRP A 60 30.90 12.79 26.02
CA TRP A 60 32.16 13.35 25.51
C TRP A 60 33.38 12.48 25.84
N THR A 61 34.17 12.17 24.81
CA THR A 61 35.49 11.56 24.94
C THR A 61 36.55 12.52 24.38
N PRO A 62 37.43 13.08 25.23
CA PRO A 62 38.45 14.02 24.76
C PRO A 62 39.58 13.29 24.01
N LEU A 63 39.96 13.81 22.85
CA LEU A 63 41.01 13.28 21.97
C LEU A 63 42.24 14.19 21.99
N VAL A 64 42.02 15.49 21.83
CA VAL A 64 43.04 16.56 21.91
C VAL A 64 42.51 17.65 22.83
N LEU A 65 43.32 18.07 23.79
CA LEU A 65 43.04 19.17 24.70
C LEU A 65 44.24 20.12 24.70
N ASP A 66 44.00 21.41 24.52
CA ASP A 66 45.03 22.45 24.49
C ASP A 66 46.19 22.05 23.56
N GLY A 67 45.85 21.68 22.32
CA GLY A 67 46.78 21.29 21.27
C GLY A 67 47.60 20.03 21.54
N SER A 68 47.28 19.26 22.59
CA SER A 68 47.99 18.02 22.92
C SER A 68 47.03 16.83 23.03
N ILE A 69 47.48 15.65 22.64
CA ILE A 69 46.69 14.43 22.74
C ILE A 69 46.33 14.13 24.21
N SER A 70 45.08 13.73 24.44
CA SER A 70 44.59 13.41 25.78
C SER A 70 45.20 12.09 26.27
N SER A 71 45.23 11.89 27.59
CA SER A 71 45.74 10.63 28.15
C SER A 71 44.83 9.42 27.91
N ASN A 72 43.65 9.62 27.32
CA ASN A 72 42.75 8.52 26.94
C ASN A 72 43.15 7.88 25.61
N VAL A 73 43.97 8.57 24.81
CA VAL A 73 44.40 8.07 23.50
C VAL A 73 45.77 7.39 23.64
N THR A 74 45.89 6.18 23.11
CA THR A 74 47.10 5.36 23.21
C THR A 74 47.68 5.05 21.84
N PHE A 75 49.01 5.14 21.72
CA PHE A 75 49.68 4.77 20.48
C PHE A 75 49.71 3.25 20.29
N ASN A 76 49.19 2.78 19.16
CA ASN A 76 49.27 1.40 18.73
C ASN A 76 50.40 1.23 17.70
N SER A 77 51.47 0.54 18.10
CA SER A 77 52.64 0.34 17.23
C SER A 77 52.40 -0.62 16.06
N THR A 78 51.26 -1.31 16.01
CA THR A 78 50.96 -2.35 15.01
C THR A 78 50.48 -1.74 13.70
N ASN A 79 49.54 -0.79 13.79
CA ASN A 79 49.01 0.00 12.67
C ASN A 79 49.64 1.40 12.58
N ASN A 80 50.41 1.82 13.60
CA ASN A 80 51.04 3.15 13.69
C ASN A 80 50.02 4.29 13.85
N ASP A 81 48.89 3.99 14.49
CA ASP A 81 47.82 4.93 14.79
C ASP A 81 47.70 5.22 16.30
N TYR A 82 46.98 6.28 16.63
CA TYR A 82 46.62 6.65 17.99
C TYR A 82 45.17 6.31 18.24
N GLU A 83 44.92 5.42 19.19
CA GLU A 83 43.62 4.78 19.37
C GLU A 83 42.93 5.20 20.66
N VAL A 84 41.60 5.34 20.58
CA VAL A 84 40.72 5.34 21.75
C VAL A 84 39.54 4.42 21.50
N THR A 85 39.16 3.64 22.50
CA THR A 85 38.01 2.73 22.41
C THR A 85 36.90 3.21 23.33
N ILE A 86 35.67 3.27 22.80
CA ILE A 86 34.46 3.54 23.57
C ILE A 86 33.47 2.39 23.40
N ALA A 87 32.62 2.16 24.40
CA ALA A 87 31.50 1.24 24.27
C ALA A 87 30.32 1.96 23.61
N LEU A 88 29.72 1.34 22.57
CA LEU A 88 28.46 1.79 21.98
C LEU A 88 27.27 1.07 22.61
N THR A 89 27.43 -0.21 22.94
CA THR A 89 26.44 -1.01 23.68
C THR A 89 27.10 -1.72 24.84
N ASP A 90 26.33 -2.04 25.88
CA ASP A 90 26.78 -2.84 27.01
C ASP A 90 25.63 -3.71 27.55
N SER A 91 25.85 -4.38 28.69
CA SER A 91 24.82 -5.21 29.33
C SER A 91 23.61 -4.42 29.85
N ALA A 92 23.77 -3.12 30.14
CA ALA A 92 22.71 -2.27 30.67
C ALA A 92 21.88 -1.59 29.57
N LEU A 93 22.52 -1.11 28.50
CA LEU A 93 21.87 -0.43 27.37
C LEU A 93 21.24 -1.42 26.37
N GLY A 94 21.94 -2.51 26.05
CA GLY A 94 21.43 -3.62 25.22
C GLY A 94 21.24 -3.34 23.72
N SER A 95 20.69 -2.17 23.33
CA SER A 95 20.47 -1.78 21.94
C SER A 95 20.59 -0.27 21.71
N VAL A 96 20.95 0.12 20.48
CA VAL A 96 21.04 1.50 20.00
C VAL A 96 20.26 1.60 18.69
N ILE A 97 19.40 2.61 18.54
CA ILE A 97 18.52 2.78 17.36
C ILE A 97 18.75 4.19 16.81
N SER A 98 19.12 4.30 15.53
CA SER A 98 19.27 5.58 14.82
C SER A 98 20.08 6.64 15.59
N SER A 99 21.23 6.22 16.16
CA SER A 99 22.11 7.11 16.94
C SER A 99 23.28 7.58 16.09
N SER A 100 23.90 8.68 16.49
CA SER A 100 25.11 9.20 15.84
C SER A 100 26.32 9.31 16.77
N VAL A 101 27.51 9.15 16.19
CA VAL A 101 28.82 9.45 16.81
C VAL A 101 29.52 10.52 15.99
N TYR A 102 29.89 11.63 16.63
CA TYR A 102 30.50 12.78 15.96
C TYR A 102 31.97 12.95 16.33
N LEU A 103 32.82 13.16 15.34
CA LEU A 103 34.13 13.77 15.51
C LEU A 103 33.95 15.30 15.42
N ILE A 104 34.30 16.01 16.48
CA ILE A 104 34.25 17.48 16.54
C ILE A 104 35.66 18.00 16.77
N VAL A 105 36.13 18.87 15.88
CA VAL A 105 37.45 19.51 16.00
C VAL A 105 37.27 21.02 15.99
N GLN A 106 37.79 21.66 17.03
CA GLN A 106 37.65 23.08 17.32
C GLN A 106 39.02 23.75 17.29
N SER A 107 39.10 24.98 16.78
CA SER A 107 40.30 25.80 16.87
C SER A 107 39.95 27.28 17.08
N GLU A 108 40.49 27.89 18.13
CA GLU A 108 40.19 29.28 18.51
C GLU A 108 41.23 29.85 19.49
N ASP A 109 41.07 31.12 19.88
CA ASP A 109 41.90 31.77 20.89
C ASP A 109 41.78 31.05 22.24
N PRO A 110 42.88 30.46 22.78
CA PRO A 110 42.86 29.81 24.09
C PRO A 110 42.37 30.69 25.24
N ASN A 111 42.53 32.01 25.14
CA ASN A 111 42.10 32.94 26.19
C ASN A 111 40.57 33.19 26.16
N SER A 112 39.93 32.82 25.07
CA SER A 112 38.51 33.07 24.78
C SER A 112 37.75 31.76 24.49
N HIS A 113 38.31 30.62 24.92
CA HIS A 113 37.82 29.29 24.58
C HIS A 113 36.37 29.05 25.03
N THR A 114 35.56 28.55 24.11
CA THR A 114 34.21 28.05 24.32
C THR A 114 34.27 26.54 24.57
N ASP A 115 34.21 26.14 25.84
CA ASP A 115 34.19 24.73 26.23
C ASP A 115 32.88 24.06 25.82
N LEU A 116 32.94 23.28 24.73
CA LEU A 116 31.81 22.58 24.15
C LEU A 116 31.18 21.58 25.13
N THR A 117 31.97 21.02 26.07
CA THR A 117 31.54 19.98 27.01
C THR A 117 30.68 20.52 28.15
N LEU A 118 30.80 21.81 28.43
CA LEU A 118 29.98 22.54 29.42
C LEU A 118 28.86 23.36 28.78
N SER A 119 28.86 23.48 27.44
CA SER A 119 27.81 24.20 26.74
C SER A 119 26.47 23.49 26.95
N SER A 120 25.47 24.21 27.49
CA SER A 120 24.10 23.70 27.57
C SER A 120 23.48 23.47 26.19
N GLY A 121 24.16 23.89 25.12
CA GLY A 121 23.76 23.67 23.74
C GLY A 121 24.05 22.25 23.28
N ILE A 122 25.32 21.81 23.23
CA ILE A 122 25.67 20.50 22.66
C ILE A 122 25.63 19.38 23.72
N GLY A 123 25.80 19.71 25.01
CA GLY A 123 26.06 18.75 26.10
C GLY A 123 25.12 17.54 26.23
N SER A 124 23.95 17.54 25.60
CA SER A 124 23.08 16.36 25.48
C SER A 124 22.12 16.39 24.28
N ASN A 125 22.35 17.22 23.27
CA ASN A 125 21.41 17.40 22.14
C ASN A 125 22.15 17.61 20.81
N VAL A 126 21.97 16.65 19.89
CA VAL A 126 22.56 16.67 18.54
C VAL A 126 22.15 17.90 17.72
N GLY A 127 20.93 18.43 17.92
CA GLY A 127 20.38 19.55 17.16
C GLY A 127 21.11 20.89 17.35
N GLN A 128 22.08 20.95 18.27
CA GLN A 128 22.91 22.13 18.51
C GLN A 128 24.32 22.02 17.92
N ILE A 129 24.72 20.87 17.38
CA ILE A 129 26.01 20.70 16.71
C ILE A 129 26.04 21.45 15.37
N LEU A 130 24.95 21.39 14.60
CA LEU A 130 24.91 22.03 13.28
C LEU A 130 24.90 23.57 13.33
N PRO A 131 24.01 24.25 14.07
CA PRO A 131 23.88 25.71 13.99
C PRO A 131 25.06 26.49 14.61
N ASN A 132 25.81 25.90 15.54
CA ASN A 132 26.87 26.61 16.29
C ASN A 132 28.28 26.44 15.71
N ALA A 133 28.46 25.66 14.63
CA ALA A 133 29.77 25.34 14.06
C ALA A 133 30.60 26.59 13.70
N GLN A 134 29.95 27.61 13.15
CA GLN A 134 30.60 28.88 12.82
C GLN A 134 30.92 29.72 14.06
N ASP A 135 29.95 29.90 14.96
CA ASP A 135 30.09 30.79 16.12
C ASP A 135 31.07 30.25 17.17
N TRP A 136 31.20 28.93 17.27
CA TRP A 136 32.09 28.25 18.23
C TRP A 136 33.31 27.60 17.55
N ASN A 137 33.58 27.95 16.28
CA ASN A 137 34.83 27.66 15.57
C ASN A 137 35.20 26.17 15.46
N TYR A 138 34.26 25.30 15.07
CA TYR A 138 34.52 23.88 14.87
C TYR A 138 34.02 23.34 13.52
N GLY A 139 34.65 22.24 13.09
CA GLY A 139 34.18 21.37 12.01
C GLY A 139 33.84 19.99 12.54
N TYR A 140 32.86 19.32 11.95
CA TYR A 140 32.39 18.01 12.41
C TYR A 140 32.12 17.02 11.27
N ALA A 141 32.20 15.73 11.60
CA ALA A 141 31.82 14.62 10.75
C ALA A 141 31.16 13.52 11.62
N SER A 142 30.26 12.73 11.05
CA SER A 142 29.46 11.75 11.80
C SER A 142 29.47 10.35 11.19
N PHE A 143 29.33 9.38 12.09
CA PHE A 143 29.02 8.00 11.81
C PHE A 143 27.67 7.66 12.46
N GLU A 144 26.67 7.31 11.66
CA GLU A 144 25.33 6.92 12.09
C GLU A 144 25.28 5.40 12.29
N VAL A 145 24.55 4.94 13.31
CA VAL A 145 24.59 3.54 13.77
C VAL A 145 23.28 3.06 14.37
N THR A 146 22.88 1.86 13.96
CA THR A 146 21.84 1.03 14.59
C THR A 146 22.42 -0.33 14.99
N LEU A 147 22.16 -0.75 16.23
CA LEU A 147 22.68 -1.97 16.85
C LEU A 147 21.59 -2.60 17.74
N GLN A 148 20.79 -3.49 17.17
CA GLN A 148 19.64 -4.13 17.83
C GLN A 148 19.80 -5.65 17.99
N ASN A 149 20.94 -6.22 17.60
CA ASN A 149 21.15 -7.65 17.39
C ASN A 149 20.17 -8.18 16.33
N SER A 150 20.09 -7.46 15.21
CA SER A 150 19.27 -7.80 14.05
C SER A 150 20.15 -7.93 12.81
N SER A 151 19.78 -8.79 11.87
CA SER A 151 20.43 -8.84 10.55
C SER A 151 20.22 -7.57 9.72
N SER A 152 19.37 -6.65 10.19
CA SER A 152 19.12 -5.34 9.60
C SER A 152 19.95 -4.21 10.24
N ASP A 153 20.88 -4.53 11.15
CA ASP A 153 21.72 -3.52 11.78
C ASP A 153 22.68 -2.92 10.74
N LEU A 154 22.64 -1.60 10.61
CA LEU A 154 23.34 -0.83 9.60
C LEU A 154 23.98 0.40 10.24
N GLY A 155 25.03 0.91 9.60
CA GLY A 155 25.57 2.23 9.85
C GLY A 155 26.10 2.85 8.57
N ASP A 156 26.54 4.10 8.69
CA ASP A 156 27.07 4.85 7.56
C ASP A 156 27.87 6.08 8.00
N LEU A 157 28.71 6.56 7.08
CA LEU A 157 29.31 7.89 7.17
C LEU A 157 28.43 8.86 6.38
N THR A 158 28.23 10.06 6.92
CA THR A 158 27.42 11.09 6.26
C THR A 158 28.14 12.41 6.11
N ALA A 159 28.03 12.96 4.90
CA ALA A 159 28.39 14.31 4.51
C ALA A 159 27.14 15.09 4.04
N ILE A 160 25.93 14.60 4.34
CA ILE A 160 24.67 15.29 4.03
C ILE A 160 24.64 16.68 4.65
N PRO A 161 25.09 16.93 5.90
CA PRO A 161 25.16 18.29 6.46
C PRO A 161 26.35 19.11 5.95
N GLY A 162 27.35 18.46 5.36
CA GLY A 162 28.59 19.05 4.88
C GLY A 162 29.80 18.17 5.19
N PHE A 163 31.00 18.63 4.81
CA PHE A 163 32.23 17.86 4.86
C PHE A 163 33.33 18.62 5.61
N ALA A 164 33.90 17.99 6.64
CA ALA A 164 34.97 18.57 7.45
C ALA A 164 36.23 17.69 7.51
N TRP A 165 36.07 16.40 7.83
CA TRP A 165 37.18 15.51 8.17
C TRP A 165 37.18 14.21 7.35
N ASN A 166 38.38 13.71 7.07
CA ASN A 166 38.59 12.48 6.30
C ASN A 166 38.34 11.24 7.17
N MET A 167 37.08 10.83 7.28
CA MET A 167 36.71 9.64 8.04
C MET A 167 36.55 8.41 7.14
N ALA A 168 36.92 7.25 7.65
CA ALA A 168 36.59 5.95 7.06
C ALA A 168 36.14 4.99 8.15
N VAL A 169 35.30 4.02 7.81
CA VAL A 169 34.89 2.94 8.70
C VAL A 169 35.29 1.60 8.09
N ASN A 170 35.75 0.69 8.93
CA ASN A 170 36.01 -0.71 8.59
C ASN A 170 35.34 -1.61 9.63
N VAL A 171 34.68 -2.64 9.14
CA VAL A 171 34.04 -3.67 9.96
C VAL A 171 34.59 -5.02 9.54
N GLU A 172 35.24 -5.70 10.47
CA GLU A 172 35.67 -7.08 10.31
C GLU A 172 34.62 -8.01 10.92
N TYR A 173 34.25 -9.06 10.19
CA TYR A 173 33.27 -10.03 10.61
C TYR A 173 33.94 -11.32 11.10
N ASP A 174 33.21 -12.09 11.91
CA ASP A 174 33.75 -13.29 12.56
C ASP A 174 34.10 -14.41 11.54
N ASP A 175 33.54 -14.35 10.33
CA ASP A 175 33.84 -15.26 9.22
C ASP A 175 35.15 -14.91 8.46
N GLY A 176 35.82 -13.81 8.86
CA GLY A 176 37.05 -13.31 8.29
C GLY A 176 36.87 -12.42 7.07
N THR A 177 35.64 -12.07 6.68
CA THR A 177 35.37 -11.04 5.67
C THR A 177 35.41 -9.63 6.31
N SER A 178 35.50 -8.60 5.47
CA SER A 178 35.38 -7.21 5.94
C SER A 178 34.67 -6.32 4.93
N GLN A 179 34.10 -5.23 5.42
CA GLN A 179 33.56 -4.16 4.60
C GLN A 179 34.01 -2.79 5.11
N SER A 180 34.06 -1.82 4.20
CA SER A 180 34.58 -0.51 4.54
C SER A 180 34.00 0.63 3.72
N ARG A 181 33.89 1.83 4.32
CA ARG A 181 33.41 3.07 3.71
C ARG A 181 34.39 4.21 3.96
N GLY A 182 34.53 5.15 3.02
CA GLY A 182 35.52 6.23 3.07
C GLY A 182 35.62 7.02 1.75
N LEU A 183 36.69 7.80 1.63
CA LEU A 183 37.01 8.56 0.42
C LEU A 183 38.07 7.84 -0.42
N GLY A 184 37.85 7.79 -1.74
CA GLY A 184 38.80 7.28 -2.73
C GLY A 184 39.86 8.30 -3.15
N ILE A 185 39.67 9.58 -2.79
CA ILE A 185 40.60 10.68 -3.01
C ILE A 185 41.02 11.31 -1.68
N THR A 186 41.99 12.23 -1.71
CA THR A 186 42.38 12.97 -0.50
C THR A 186 41.30 13.99 -0.13
N ALA A 187 41.06 14.19 1.17
CA ALA A 187 40.09 15.19 1.63
C ALA A 187 40.48 16.61 1.20
N GLN A 188 41.77 16.91 1.05
CA GLN A 188 42.23 18.18 0.48
C GLN A 188 41.80 18.33 -0.98
N SER A 189 41.86 17.27 -1.79
CA SER A 189 41.39 17.32 -3.18
C SER A 189 39.89 17.58 -3.24
N LEU A 190 39.10 16.83 -2.45
CA LEU A 190 37.65 17.04 -2.37
C LEU A 190 37.31 18.45 -1.89
N THR A 191 37.92 18.90 -0.80
CA THR A 191 37.71 20.25 -0.24
C THR A 191 38.04 21.34 -1.24
N ASN A 192 39.14 21.23 -1.98
CA ASN A 192 39.53 22.19 -3.02
C ASN A 192 38.48 22.24 -4.14
N THR A 193 37.98 21.09 -4.57
CA THR A 193 36.93 21.00 -5.59
C THR A 193 35.63 21.64 -5.11
N LEU A 194 35.17 21.32 -3.90
CA LEU A 194 33.93 21.86 -3.36
C LEU A 194 34.02 23.38 -3.10
N SER A 195 35.11 23.85 -2.49
CA SER A 195 35.34 25.25 -2.15
C SER A 195 35.55 26.16 -3.37
N THR A 196 36.19 25.67 -4.44
CA THR A 196 36.40 26.45 -5.67
C THR A 196 35.08 26.74 -6.36
N ASN A 197 34.16 25.77 -6.36
CA ASN A 197 32.85 25.94 -6.99
C ASN A 197 31.91 26.81 -6.13
N ASN A 198 31.97 26.69 -4.80
CA ASN A 198 31.07 27.40 -3.88
C ASN A 198 31.82 28.00 -2.68
N PRO A 199 32.55 29.12 -2.86
CA PRO A 199 33.38 29.70 -1.80
C PRO A 199 32.55 30.26 -0.63
N SER A 200 31.27 30.58 -0.84
CA SER A 200 30.32 31.00 0.21
C SER A 200 29.95 29.87 1.17
N ALA A 201 30.14 28.61 0.78
CA ALA A 201 29.85 27.44 1.62
C ALA A 201 30.97 27.11 2.62
N VAL A 202 32.12 27.78 2.51
CA VAL A 202 33.35 27.43 3.24
C VAL A 202 33.38 28.14 4.60
N LEU A 203 33.48 27.35 5.67
CA LEU A 203 33.85 27.83 6.99
C LEU A 203 35.35 27.65 7.19
N THR A 204 35.99 28.62 7.86
CA THR A 204 37.42 28.58 8.16
C THR A 204 37.65 28.82 9.64
N TYR A 205 38.70 28.20 10.18
CA TYR A 205 39.09 28.48 11.55
C TYR A 205 39.61 29.92 11.68
N PRO A 206 39.32 30.59 12.81
CA PRO A 206 39.82 31.92 13.09
C PRO A 206 41.36 31.94 13.12
N THR A 207 41.94 33.11 12.87
CA THR A 207 43.39 33.30 12.92
C THR A 207 43.78 34.42 13.88
N SER A 208 44.95 34.29 14.48
CA SER A 208 45.53 35.35 15.32
C SER A 208 46.21 36.45 14.48
N GLY A 209 46.33 37.65 15.04
CA GLY A 209 47.18 38.70 14.47
C GLY A 209 48.70 38.52 14.73
N GLY A 210 49.12 37.37 15.29
CA GLY A 210 50.49 37.13 15.78
C GLY A 210 50.87 35.65 15.70
N THR A 211 51.24 35.04 16.83
CA THR A 211 51.49 33.59 16.92
C THR A 211 50.17 32.85 16.66
N PRO A 212 50.08 31.98 15.63
CA PRO A 212 48.84 31.26 15.32
C PRO A 212 48.20 30.59 16.53
N TYR A 213 46.87 30.57 16.62
CA TYR A 213 46.19 29.89 17.72
C TYR A 213 46.51 28.40 17.68
N SER A 214 46.38 27.80 16.50
CA SER A 214 46.74 26.40 16.23
C SER A 214 47.33 26.26 14.83
N PRO A 215 47.77 25.06 14.41
CA PRO A 215 48.14 24.82 13.01
C PRO A 215 46.95 24.89 12.05
N LEU A 216 45.72 24.92 12.56
CA LEU A 216 44.48 25.02 11.78
C LEU A 216 44.09 26.47 11.45
N ASP A 217 44.82 27.49 11.91
CA ASP A 217 44.55 28.90 11.59
C ASP A 217 44.32 29.12 10.08
N SER A 218 43.17 29.70 9.71
CA SER A 218 42.74 29.92 8.30
C SER A 218 42.56 28.66 7.44
N VAL A 219 42.66 27.46 8.02
CA VAL A 219 42.31 26.21 7.34
C VAL A 219 40.79 26.08 7.27
N THR A 220 40.27 25.46 6.21
CA THR A 220 38.86 25.10 6.10
C THR A 220 38.46 24.21 7.27
N SER A 221 37.47 24.65 8.06
CA SER A 221 36.90 23.83 9.13
C SER A 221 35.83 22.88 8.61
N MET A 222 35.02 23.36 7.66
CA MET A 222 33.94 22.60 7.04
C MET A 222 33.52 23.27 5.73
N VAL A 223 33.16 22.48 4.73
CA VAL A 223 32.39 22.96 3.57
C VAL A 223 30.95 22.52 3.77
N ASN A 224 30.03 23.48 3.89
CA ASN A 224 28.61 23.20 4.07
C ASN A 224 28.01 22.63 2.78
N SER A 225 27.18 21.61 2.90
CA SER A 225 26.45 21.07 1.76
C SER A 225 25.27 21.96 1.34
N PRO A 226 24.67 21.72 0.17
CA PRO A 226 23.38 22.32 -0.19
C PRO A 226 22.24 21.92 0.76
N SER A 227 22.28 20.71 1.33
CA SER A 227 21.27 20.19 2.25
C SER A 227 21.39 20.72 3.68
N ASN A 228 22.46 21.46 4.00
CA ASN A 228 22.65 22.05 5.32
C ASN A 228 21.56 23.08 5.64
N SER A 229 20.72 22.82 6.64
CA SER A 229 19.55 23.65 6.95
C SER A 229 19.87 25.07 7.44
N THR A 230 21.08 25.32 7.97
CA THR A 230 21.47 26.62 8.52
C THR A 230 22.22 27.46 7.48
N PHE A 231 23.23 26.88 6.84
CA PHE A 231 24.14 27.60 5.96
C PHE A 231 23.84 27.39 4.47
N GLY A 232 23.29 26.21 4.12
CA GLY A 232 23.03 25.77 2.74
C GLY A 232 22.21 26.77 1.92
N PRO A 233 21.02 27.23 2.38
CA PRO A 233 20.17 28.16 1.62
C PRO A 233 20.85 29.46 1.18
N SER A 234 21.86 29.91 1.92
CA SER A 234 22.62 31.13 1.59
C SER A 234 23.76 30.88 0.59
N ALA A 235 24.33 29.67 0.59
CA ALA A 235 25.44 29.28 -0.26
C ALA A 235 24.97 28.67 -1.60
N TYR A 236 23.83 27.97 -1.57
CA TYR A 236 23.22 27.25 -2.70
C TYR A 236 21.78 27.73 -2.88
N PRO A 237 21.56 28.84 -3.61
CA PRO A 237 20.23 29.37 -3.80
C PRO A 237 19.40 28.41 -4.66
N THR A 238 18.17 28.13 -4.23
CA THR A 238 17.27 27.21 -4.96
C THR A 238 16.99 27.66 -6.40
N SER A 239 17.19 28.95 -6.71
CA SER A 239 17.12 29.53 -8.06
C SER A 239 18.08 28.89 -9.08
N ASP A 240 19.14 28.22 -8.64
CA ASP A 240 20.08 27.53 -9.53
C ASP A 240 19.39 26.44 -10.37
N TRP A 241 18.29 25.87 -9.84
CA TRP A 241 17.48 24.87 -10.52
C TRP A 241 16.46 25.42 -11.52
N SER A 242 16.19 26.75 -11.54
CA SER A 242 15.07 27.32 -12.31
C SER A 242 15.09 26.96 -13.80
N SER A 243 16.28 26.97 -14.42
CA SER A 243 16.39 26.63 -15.86
C SER A 243 16.13 25.15 -16.13
N TYR A 244 16.54 24.27 -15.22
CA TYR A 244 16.31 22.84 -15.37
C TYR A 244 14.86 22.49 -15.10
N LEU A 245 14.26 23.06 -14.06
CA LEU A 245 12.82 22.93 -13.78
C LEU A 245 11.97 23.34 -14.97
N ALA A 246 12.26 24.48 -15.60
CA ALA A 246 11.57 24.92 -16.81
C ALA A 246 11.74 23.95 -17.99
N ALA A 247 12.92 23.31 -18.12
CA ALA A 247 13.15 22.29 -19.15
C ALA A 247 12.38 21.00 -18.85
N VAL A 248 12.34 20.55 -17.59
CA VAL A 248 11.60 19.36 -17.14
C VAL A 248 10.09 19.58 -17.26
N ALA A 249 9.59 20.77 -16.92
CA ALA A 249 8.18 21.13 -17.04
C ALA A 249 7.62 21.02 -18.47
N ALA A 250 8.50 21.11 -19.48
CA ALA A 250 8.15 21.00 -20.90
C ALA A 250 8.26 19.56 -21.45
N LEU A 251 8.65 18.57 -20.63
CA LEU A 251 8.76 17.19 -21.07
C LEU A 251 7.39 16.52 -21.15
N PRO A 252 7.05 15.82 -22.25
CA PRO A 252 5.73 15.22 -22.41
C PRO A 252 5.57 13.82 -21.76
N ASN A 253 6.67 13.15 -21.35
CA ASN A 253 6.67 11.72 -21.02
C ASN A 253 7.55 11.39 -19.80
N ILE A 254 7.27 11.96 -18.64
CA ILE A 254 7.94 11.54 -17.39
C ILE A 254 7.12 10.41 -16.76
N THR A 255 7.76 9.28 -16.47
CA THR A 255 7.11 8.14 -15.83
C THR A 255 7.88 7.69 -14.60
N LEU A 256 7.16 7.51 -13.50
CA LEU A 256 7.66 6.96 -12.25
C LEU A 256 7.04 5.58 -12.05
N SER A 257 7.85 4.63 -11.64
CA SER A 257 7.44 3.26 -11.31
C SER A 257 8.29 2.74 -10.17
N GLY A 258 7.66 2.01 -9.25
CA GLY A 258 8.33 1.39 -8.12
C GLY A 258 7.33 0.74 -7.16
N THR A 259 7.81 0.36 -5.98
CA THR A 259 7.01 -0.21 -4.90
C THR A 259 7.26 0.53 -3.60
N THR A 260 6.25 0.59 -2.74
CA THR A 260 6.42 0.92 -1.32
C THR A 260 6.69 -0.36 -0.53
N ASN A 261 7.53 -0.30 0.50
CA ASN A 261 7.95 -1.51 1.24
C ASN A 261 6.93 -1.98 2.28
N GLY A 262 5.84 -1.22 2.48
CA GLY A 262 4.80 -1.46 3.47
C GLY A 262 5.33 -1.26 4.89
N GLU A 263 5.00 -0.12 5.50
CA GLU A 263 5.54 0.30 6.78
C GLU A 263 4.56 1.24 7.51
N PRO A 264 4.70 1.41 8.83
CA PRO A 264 3.93 2.42 9.54
C PRO A 264 4.49 3.81 9.23
N ASP A 265 3.61 4.76 8.97
CA ASP A 265 3.99 6.15 8.80
C ASP A 265 4.40 6.82 10.13
N ALA A 266 4.80 8.09 10.07
CA ALA A 266 5.21 8.85 11.24
C ALA A 266 4.12 8.99 12.32
N ASN A 267 2.85 8.76 11.99
CA ASN A 267 1.73 8.75 12.93
C ASN A 267 1.38 7.33 13.40
N GLY A 268 2.15 6.32 13.00
CA GLY A 268 1.93 4.93 13.35
C GLY A 268 0.78 4.27 12.60
N VAL A 269 0.38 4.77 11.42
CA VAL A 269 -0.62 4.12 10.55
C VAL A 269 0.11 3.21 9.56
N TRP A 270 -0.24 1.92 9.52
CA TRP A 270 0.37 0.97 8.60
C TRP A 270 -0.17 1.13 7.18
N HIS A 271 0.74 1.11 6.22
CA HIS A 271 0.44 1.08 4.79
C HIS A 271 0.91 -0.26 4.22
N ASN A 272 0.05 -0.96 3.47
CA ASN A 272 0.47 -2.18 2.79
C ASN A 272 1.51 -1.82 1.71
N SER A 273 2.42 -2.77 1.41
CA SER A 273 3.30 -2.64 0.24
C SER A 273 2.44 -2.56 -1.02
N GLN A 274 2.70 -1.56 -1.86
CA GLN A 274 1.93 -1.26 -3.06
C GLN A 274 2.87 -0.93 -4.21
N TYR A 275 2.53 -1.40 -5.40
CA TYR A 275 3.05 -0.92 -6.66
C TYR A 275 2.47 0.45 -7.00
N TYR A 276 3.32 1.37 -7.44
CA TYR A 276 2.88 2.64 -7.98
C TYR A 276 3.42 2.84 -9.40
N SER A 277 2.60 3.46 -10.24
CA SER A 277 2.98 3.86 -11.59
C SER A 277 2.31 5.20 -11.93
N TYR A 278 3.12 6.22 -12.21
CA TYR A 278 2.65 7.59 -12.37
C TYR A 278 3.23 8.25 -13.62
N ALA A 279 2.40 8.97 -14.36
CA ALA A 279 2.84 9.93 -15.36
C ALA A 279 2.92 11.33 -14.73
N VAL A 280 4.02 12.05 -14.97
CA VAL A 280 4.18 13.43 -14.48
C VAL A 280 3.99 14.41 -15.63
N SER A 281 3.12 15.40 -15.40
CA SER A 281 2.83 16.49 -16.31
C SER A 281 2.85 17.83 -15.57
N THR A 282 2.62 18.93 -16.28
CA THR A 282 2.46 20.25 -15.66
C THR A 282 1.14 20.90 -16.03
N GLN A 283 0.60 21.67 -15.08
CA GLN A 283 -0.60 22.47 -15.27
C GLN A 283 -0.41 23.87 -14.70
N THR A 284 -0.78 24.89 -15.48
CA THR A 284 -0.76 26.29 -15.02
C THR A 284 -2.15 26.68 -14.54
N LEU A 285 -2.27 27.04 -13.26
CA LEU A 285 -3.51 27.49 -12.66
C LEU A 285 -3.60 29.02 -12.63
N ALA A 286 -4.78 29.55 -12.99
CA ALA A 286 -5.12 30.95 -12.79
C ALA A 286 -5.51 31.22 -11.33
N SER A 287 -5.53 32.50 -10.91
CA SER A 287 -5.92 32.85 -9.55
C SER A 287 -7.37 32.42 -9.25
N GLY A 288 -7.59 31.70 -8.14
CA GLY A 288 -8.93 31.33 -7.66
C GLY A 288 -9.41 29.92 -8.02
N ALA A 289 -8.56 29.07 -8.61
CA ALA A 289 -8.92 27.68 -8.93
C ALA A 289 -9.07 26.79 -7.68
N TRP A 290 -8.12 26.86 -6.73
CA TRP A 290 -8.14 26.29 -5.37
C TRP A 290 -6.74 26.45 -4.74
N GLY A 291 -5.71 26.53 -5.58
CA GLY A 291 -4.33 26.91 -5.22
C GLY A 291 -3.97 28.34 -5.63
N ALA A 292 -2.74 28.75 -5.31
CA ALA A 292 -2.16 29.99 -5.79
C ALA A 292 -1.96 29.95 -7.32
N ALA A 293 -2.00 31.11 -7.99
CA ALA A 293 -1.69 31.17 -9.41
C ALA A 293 -0.23 30.75 -9.65
N GLY A 294 0.01 29.86 -10.62
CA GLY A 294 1.36 29.34 -10.89
C GLY A 294 1.35 28.02 -11.65
N THR A 295 2.55 27.47 -11.89
CA THR A 295 2.76 26.15 -12.47
C THR A 295 2.78 25.09 -11.38
N TYR A 296 2.11 23.97 -11.62
CA TYR A 296 2.07 22.80 -10.77
C TYR A 296 2.54 21.57 -11.54
N PHE A 297 3.30 20.71 -10.89
CA PHE A 297 3.57 19.36 -11.33
C PHE A 297 2.42 18.48 -10.86
N VAL A 298 1.86 17.71 -11.80
CA VAL A 298 0.73 16.82 -11.58
C VAL A 298 1.19 15.40 -11.85
N PHE A 299 1.18 14.58 -10.82
CA PHE A 299 1.48 13.16 -10.89
C PHE A 299 0.14 12.45 -11.02
N SER A 300 -0.11 11.91 -12.20
CA SER A 300 -1.34 11.17 -12.52
C SER A 300 -1.06 9.68 -12.41
N PRO A 301 -1.83 8.92 -11.62
CA PRO A 301 -1.68 7.48 -11.55
C PRO A 301 -2.07 6.84 -12.89
N ASN A 302 -1.35 5.79 -13.27
CA ASN A 302 -1.78 4.91 -14.35
C ASN A 302 -2.90 3.99 -13.85
N ALA A 303 -3.72 3.47 -14.78
CA ALA A 303 -4.92 2.67 -14.44
C ALA A 303 -4.62 1.49 -13.51
N ASP A 304 -3.50 0.78 -13.70
CA ASP A 304 -3.13 -0.40 -12.89
C ASP A 304 -2.13 -0.07 -11.76
N SER A 305 -1.96 1.21 -11.42
CA SER A 305 -1.27 1.61 -10.18
C SER A 305 -2.11 1.19 -8.97
N GLN A 306 -1.51 0.71 -7.87
CA GLN A 306 -2.31 0.38 -6.68
C GLN A 306 -2.59 1.61 -5.82
N THR A 307 -1.77 2.64 -5.94
CA THR A 307 -2.00 3.97 -5.37
C THR A 307 -2.62 4.87 -6.44
N GLN A 308 -3.85 5.36 -6.24
CA GLN A 308 -4.70 5.97 -7.30
C GLN A 308 -5.01 7.47 -7.13
N GLY A 309 -4.34 8.18 -6.24
CA GLY A 309 -4.57 9.62 -6.03
C GLY A 309 -3.70 10.52 -6.91
N TYR A 310 -4.24 11.65 -7.35
CA TYR A 310 -3.48 12.66 -8.08
C TYR A 310 -2.66 13.50 -7.11
N ILE A 311 -1.32 13.44 -7.22
CA ILE A 311 -0.42 14.26 -6.41
C ILE A 311 -0.17 15.57 -7.15
N VAL A 312 -0.35 16.69 -6.46
CA VAL A 312 -0.13 18.02 -7.03
C VAL A 312 0.86 18.81 -6.18
N MET A 313 1.94 19.30 -6.81
CA MET A 313 3.00 20.07 -6.16
C MET A 313 3.31 21.33 -6.96
N GLY A 314 3.34 22.48 -6.29
CA GLY A 314 3.73 23.74 -6.94
C GLY A 314 5.21 23.74 -7.35
N GLU A 315 5.55 24.36 -8.48
CA GLU A 315 6.92 24.47 -8.97
C GLU A 315 7.89 25.09 -7.93
N ALA A 316 7.44 26.11 -7.20
CA ALA A 316 8.23 26.74 -6.13
C ALA A 316 8.49 25.79 -4.95
N THR A 317 7.51 24.94 -4.61
CA THR A 317 7.69 23.90 -3.58
C THR A 317 8.70 22.88 -4.07
N LEU A 318 8.53 22.34 -5.29
CA LEU A 318 9.49 21.41 -5.89
C LEU A 318 10.91 21.98 -5.86
N GLN A 319 11.08 23.23 -6.33
CA GLN A 319 12.35 23.92 -6.35
C GLN A 319 13.01 24.01 -4.97
N SER A 320 12.22 24.21 -3.92
CA SER A 320 12.72 24.30 -2.55
C SER A 320 13.14 22.94 -1.97
N ASN A 321 12.72 21.82 -2.59
CA ASN A 321 13.03 20.46 -2.13
C ASN A 321 14.23 19.82 -2.84
N LEU A 322 14.76 20.41 -3.91
CA LEU A 322 15.78 19.75 -4.75
C LEU A 322 17.14 19.60 -4.07
N TYR A 323 17.45 20.42 -3.05
CA TYR A 323 18.65 20.26 -2.23
C TYR A 323 18.38 19.57 -0.89
N ALA A 324 17.18 19.70 -0.34
CA ALA A 324 16.78 19.08 0.92
C ALA A 324 15.28 18.78 0.89
N ALA A 325 14.91 17.50 1.02
CA ALA A 325 13.52 17.10 1.08
C ALA A 325 12.81 17.65 2.33
N GLY A 326 11.47 17.69 2.28
CA GLY A 326 10.61 18.04 3.42
C GLY A 326 10.26 19.52 3.56
N GLN A 327 10.50 20.32 2.52
CA GLN A 327 10.12 21.73 2.48
C GLN A 327 8.71 21.92 1.89
N GLY A 328 7.83 22.66 2.56
CA GLY A 328 6.48 22.94 2.06
C GLY A 328 5.58 21.69 1.98
N THR A 329 4.54 21.77 1.16
CA THR A 329 3.49 20.76 1.10
C THR A 329 3.05 20.44 -0.33
N MET A 330 2.48 19.26 -0.51
CA MET A 330 1.75 18.82 -1.69
C MET A 330 0.28 18.56 -1.34
N THR A 331 -0.56 18.38 -2.35
CA THR A 331 -1.99 18.05 -2.16
C THR A 331 -2.38 16.80 -2.92
N ILE A 332 -3.29 16.00 -2.34
CA ILE A 332 -3.85 14.80 -2.97
C ILE A 332 -5.29 15.08 -3.43
N TRP A 333 -5.63 14.57 -4.62
CA TRP A 333 -6.93 14.75 -5.26
C TRP A 333 -7.46 13.45 -5.82
N GLU A 334 -8.79 13.31 -5.81
CA GLU A 334 -9.47 12.13 -6.36
C GLU A 334 -9.64 12.21 -7.87
N ASP A 335 -9.65 13.42 -8.41
CA ASP A 335 -9.89 13.67 -9.83
C ASP A 335 -8.84 14.60 -10.46
N SER A 336 -8.58 14.37 -11.74
CA SER A 336 -7.67 15.18 -12.55
C SER A 336 -8.12 16.64 -12.76
N ALA A 337 -9.39 16.97 -12.47
CA ALA A 337 -9.90 18.34 -12.52
C ALA A 337 -9.75 19.07 -11.17
N PHE A 338 -9.27 18.38 -10.13
CA PHE A 338 -9.03 18.88 -8.79
C PHE A 338 -10.28 19.50 -8.16
N THR A 339 -11.38 18.78 -8.26
CA THR A 339 -12.68 19.18 -7.73
C THR A 339 -13.01 18.48 -6.41
N GLN A 340 -12.40 17.32 -6.16
CA GLN A 340 -12.59 16.49 -4.97
C GLN A 340 -11.24 16.24 -4.30
N ALA A 341 -11.06 16.88 -3.14
CA ALA A 341 -9.87 16.76 -2.33
C ALA A 341 -9.91 15.44 -1.54
N TYR A 342 -8.83 14.66 -1.59
CA TYR A 342 -8.76 13.40 -0.86
C TYR A 342 -8.18 13.63 0.54
N ASP A 343 -8.92 13.28 1.59
CA ASP A 343 -8.44 13.32 2.97
C ASP A 343 -7.42 12.20 3.19
N VAL A 344 -6.16 12.55 3.49
CA VAL A 344 -5.16 11.54 3.86
C VAL A 344 -5.16 11.43 5.38
N PRO A 345 -5.60 10.30 5.97
CA PRO A 345 -5.71 10.18 7.41
C PRO A 345 -4.37 10.41 8.13
N GLY A 346 -4.40 11.19 9.22
CA GLY A 346 -3.21 11.56 9.98
C GLY A 346 -2.30 12.60 9.32
N SER A 347 -2.63 13.08 8.11
CA SER A 347 -1.72 13.94 7.35
C SER A 347 -1.83 15.45 7.63
N ALA A 348 -2.88 15.88 8.35
CA ALA A 348 -3.14 17.29 8.61
C ALA A 348 -1.90 17.97 9.22
N PRO A 349 -1.33 19.01 8.58
CA PRO A 349 -0.21 19.75 9.13
C PRO A 349 -0.63 20.36 10.47
N PHE A 350 0.21 20.20 11.50
CA PHE A 350 0.00 20.67 12.88
C PHE A 350 -0.98 21.87 13.00
N GLY A 351 -2.26 21.59 13.30
CA GLY A 351 -3.27 22.61 13.63
C GLY A 351 -4.06 23.24 12.47
N GLN A 352 -4.03 22.72 11.24
CA GLN A 352 -4.85 23.21 10.11
C GLN A 352 -6.02 22.26 9.75
N PRO A 353 -7.17 22.79 9.28
CA PRO A 353 -8.36 22.00 8.92
C PRO A 353 -8.35 21.44 7.48
N GLN A 354 -7.28 21.65 6.69
CA GLN A 354 -7.18 21.09 5.35
C GLN A 354 -6.56 19.69 5.42
N THR A 355 -7.31 18.68 5.02
CA THR A 355 -6.96 17.27 5.25
C THR A 355 -6.33 16.57 4.04
N ASN A 356 -6.31 17.23 2.88
CA ASN A 356 -5.63 16.73 1.67
C ASN A 356 -4.20 17.28 1.47
N VAL A 357 -3.68 18.04 2.43
CA VAL A 357 -2.38 18.71 2.37
C VAL A 357 -1.37 17.90 3.16
N ILE A 358 -0.28 17.47 2.52
CA ILE A 358 0.72 16.60 3.13
C ILE A 358 2.13 17.16 2.93
N GLY A 359 3.04 16.88 3.87
CA GLY A 359 4.45 17.23 3.72
C GLY A 359 5.09 16.48 2.54
N THR A 360 6.00 17.12 1.82
CA THR A 360 6.69 16.51 0.66
C THR A 360 7.62 15.35 1.01
N SER A 361 7.96 15.20 2.29
CA SER A 361 8.74 14.08 2.84
C SER A 361 7.92 13.24 3.82
N ALA A 362 6.58 13.23 3.67
CA ALA A 362 5.74 12.39 4.52
C ALA A 362 6.17 10.93 4.36
N ASN A 363 6.38 10.23 5.49
CA ASN A 363 6.76 8.82 5.48
C ASN A 363 5.55 7.93 5.18
N ASN A 364 4.96 8.07 4.00
CA ASN A 364 3.82 7.28 3.53
C ASN A 364 3.95 7.02 2.03
N GLN A 365 3.00 6.30 1.43
CA GLN A 365 3.04 5.95 0.01
C GLN A 365 3.13 7.18 -0.91
N TRP A 366 2.49 8.28 -0.54
CA TRP A 366 2.48 9.51 -1.34
C TRP A 366 3.83 10.21 -1.33
N GLY A 367 4.49 10.30 -0.17
CA GLY A 367 5.85 10.86 -0.07
C GLY A 367 6.89 9.98 -0.76
N ASN A 368 6.77 8.66 -0.64
CA ASN A 368 7.69 7.72 -1.30
C ASN A 368 7.69 7.84 -2.83
N ILE A 369 6.55 8.18 -3.46
CA ILE A 369 6.47 8.42 -4.91
C ILE A 369 7.35 9.60 -5.36
N LEU A 370 7.61 10.58 -4.49
CA LEU A 370 8.45 11.74 -4.82
C LEU A 370 9.95 11.46 -4.74
N THR A 371 10.37 10.45 -3.96
CA THR A 371 11.78 10.07 -3.81
C THR A 371 12.49 9.84 -5.15
N PRO A 372 11.98 8.99 -6.07
CA PRO A 372 12.60 8.87 -7.39
C PRO A 372 12.51 10.19 -8.17
N PHE A 373 11.43 10.95 -8.06
CA PHE A 373 11.31 12.21 -8.78
C PHE A 373 12.43 13.20 -8.44
N PHE A 374 12.71 13.40 -7.15
CA PHE A 374 13.82 14.24 -6.68
C PHE A 374 15.20 13.65 -7.02
N THR A 375 15.34 12.32 -6.97
CA THR A 375 16.57 11.63 -7.37
C THR A 375 16.90 11.90 -8.84
N GLY A 376 15.89 11.95 -9.72
CA GLY A 376 16.08 12.26 -11.13
C GLY A 376 16.63 13.67 -11.39
N PHE A 377 16.29 14.65 -10.55
CA PHE A 377 16.92 15.97 -10.58
C PHE A 377 18.36 15.92 -10.07
N THR A 378 18.58 15.22 -8.95
CA THR A 378 19.91 15.08 -8.33
C THR A 378 20.91 14.44 -9.30
N ALA A 379 20.53 13.34 -9.95
CA ALA A 379 21.37 12.59 -10.90
C ALA A 379 21.40 13.19 -12.32
N GLY A 380 20.48 14.10 -12.66
CA GLY A 380 20.33 14.67 -14.00
C GLY A 380 19.71 13.74 -15.05
N TYR A 381 18.82 12.85 -14.62
CA TYR A 381 18.13 11.91 -15.50
C TYR A 381 17.06 12.58 -16.36
N TRP A 382 16.34 13.57 -15.83
CA TRP A 382 15.25 14.21 -16.58
C TRP A 382 15.78 14.98 -17.79
N GLY A 383 15.16 14.76 -18.95
CA GLY A 383 15.58 15.35 -20.22
C GLY A 383 16.86 14.75 -20.80
N THR A 384 17.34 13.63 -20.25
CA THR A 384 18.58 12.98 -20.67
C THR A 384 18.31 11.69 -21.43
N THR A 385 19.13 11.46 -22.45
CA THR A 385 19.19 10.23 -23.24
C THR A 385 20.62 9.73 -23.20
N SER A 386 20.82 8.45 -22.91
CA SER A 386 22.14 7.82 -22.83
C SER A 386 22.29 6.68 -23.83
N GLN A 387 23.51 6.23 -24.05
CA GLN A 387 23.83 5.01 -24.81
C GLN A 387 24.32 3.93 -23.84
N SER A 388 24.13 2.66 -24.20
CA SER A 388 24.70 1.58 -23.40
C SER A 388 26.23 1.70 -23.32
N PRO A 389 26.84 1.44 -22.14
CA PRO A 389 28.30 1.36 -22.03
C PRO A 389 28.89 0.16 -22.78
N ASN A 390 28.07 -0.83 -23.15
CA ASN A 390 28.50 -1.92 -24.02
C ASN A 390 28.69 -1.41 -25.45
N THR A 391 29.95 -1.22 -25.87
CA THR A 391 30.31 -0.70 -27.19
C THR A 391 29.89 -1.58 -28.38
N MET A 392 29.48 -2.84 -28.13
CA MET A 392 28.94 -3.73 -29.16
C MET A 392 27.42 -3.59 -29.34
N MET A 393 26.74 -2.83 -28.48
CA MET A 393 25.33 -2.54 -28.61
C MET A 393 25.11 -1.52 -29.75
N PRO A 394 24.28 -1.83 -30.75
CA PRO A 394 24.03 -0.91 -31.85
C PRO A 394 23.22 0.30 -31.39
N THR A 395 23.42 1.44 -32.04
CA THR A 395 22.73 2.71 -31.74
C THR A 395 21.27 2.75 -32.20
N SER A 396 20.77 1.70 -32.84
CA SER A 396 19.38 1.55 -33.28
C SER A 396 18.92 0.11 -33.11
N SER A 397 17.68 -0.09 -32.67
CA SER A 397 17.03 -1.41 -32.67
C SER A 397 16.81 -1.93 -34.09
N SER A 398 16.80 -3.26 -34.24
CA SER A 398 16.51 -3.96 -35.49
C SER A 398 15.94 -5.34 -35.21
N ALA A 399 15.41 -6.01 -36.24
CA ALA A 399 14.94 -7.40 -36.12
C ALA A 399 16.04 -8.40 -35.69
N THR A 400 17.31 -8.00 -35.76
CA THR A 400 18.47 -8.79 -35.37
C THR A 400 19.14 -8.25 -34.11
N ASN A 401 18.65 -7.18 -33.49
CA ASN A 401 19.02 -6.74 -32.14
C ASN A 401 17.91 -5.82 -31.60
N LEU A 402 17.07 -6.37 -30.73
CA LEU A 402 15.88 -5.71 -30.22
C LEU A 402 16.22 -4.78 -29.07
N GLY A 403 17.31 -5.05 -28.34
CA GLY A 403 17.82 -4.18 -27.27
C GLY A 403 18.69 -3.01 -27.75
N GLY A 404 18.91 -2.84 -29.05
CA GLY A 404 19.68 -1.72 -29.60
C GLY A 404 18.94 -0.38 -29.49
N GLY A 405 19.67 0.73 -29.51
CA GLY A 405 19.10 2.07 -29.41
C GLY A 405 19.69 2.91 -28.29
N ASN A 406 19.14 4.12 -28.15
CA ASN A 406 19.45 4.98 -27.02
C ASN A 406 18.47 4.68 -25.87
N VAL A 407 18.95 4.84 -24.64
CA VAL A 407 18.21 4.68 -23.41
C VAL A 407 17.65 6.04 -22.98
N GLY A 408 16.33 6.22 -23.04
CA GLY A 408 15.68 7.43 -22.54
C GLY A 408 15.53 7.39 -21.01
N LEU A 409 16.03 8.40 -20.31
CA LEU A 409 16.03 8.43 -18.84
C LEU A 409 14.82 9.17 -18.24
N ASN A 410 13.84 9.54 -19.06
CA ASN A 410 12.56 10.10 -18.59
C ASN A 410 11.62 9.06 -17.97
N THR A 411 12.10 7.84 -17.73
CA THR A 411 11.39 6.80 -17.00
C THR A 411 12.33 6.16 -15.99
N THR A 412 11.86 5.96 -14.76
CA THR A 412 12.63 5.30 -13.70
C THR A 412 13.01 3.86 -14.07
N LEU A 413 12.24 3.23 -14.98
CA LEU A 413 12.48 1.87 -15.48
C LEU A 413 13.81 1.69 -16.22
N ASN A 414 14.44 2.79 -16.62
CA ASN A 414 15.71 2.81 -17.34
C ASN A 414 16.89 3.31 -16.48
N TRP A 415 16.64 3.61 -15.20
CA TRP A 415 17.66 4.19 -14.34
C TRP A 415 18.67 3.15 -13.92
N SER A 416 19.92 3.59 -13.92
CA SER A 416 21.06 2.83 -13.44
C SER A 416 22.12 3.83 -12.99
N PRO A 417 22.88 3.52 -11.92
CA PRO A 417 24.04 4.31 -11.54
C PRO A 417 25.04 4.50 -12.70
N ALA A 418 25.08 3.58 -13.67
CA ALA A 418 25.91 3.69 -14.87
C ALA A 418 25.54 4.83 -15.84
N TYR A 419 24.39 5.49 -15.63
CA TYR A 419 23.93 6.65 -16.39
C TYR A 419 23.82 7.93 -15.56
N ALA A 420 24.09 7.88 -14.26
CA ALA A 420 24.01 9.04 -13.39
C ALA A 420 25.03 10.11 -13.81
N PHE A 421 24.70 11.39 -13.59
CA PHE A 421 25.60 12.52 -13.79
C PHE A 421 26.22 12.58 -15.20
N ASP A 422 25.38 12.43 -16.23
CA ASP A 422 25.71 12.48 -17.66
C ASP A 422 26.66 11.39 -18.18
N VAL A 423 26.94 10.37 -17.38
CA VAL A 423 27.73 9.23 -17.84
C VAL A 423 26.99 8.56 -19.02
N ASN A 424 27.72 8.36 -20.12
CA ASN A 424 27.20 7.85 -21.39
C ASN A 424 26.08 8.70 -22.05
N ARG A 425 25.95 10.00 -21.72
CA ARG A 425 24.99 10.89 -22.37
C ARG A 425 25.17 10.93 -23.89
N VAL A 426 24.06 10.93 -24.61
CA VAL A 426 23.99 11.23 -26.04
C VAL A 426 23.68 12.72 -26.23
N GLY A 427 24.51 13.40 -27.02
CA GLY A 427 24.36 14.83 -27.31
C GLY A 427 25.16 15.72 -26.36
N THR A 428 24.81 17.01 -26.32
CA THR A 428 25.55 18.02 -25.54
C THR A 428 24.98 18.13 -24.13
N ILE A 429 25.86 18.30 -23.14
CA ILE A 429 25.51 18.61 -21.76
C ILE A 429 24.93 20.04 -21.71
N PRO A 430 23.78 20.28 -21.05
CA PRO A 430 23.22 21.61 -20.87
C PRO A 430 24.19 22.57 -20.18
N THR A 431 24.09 23.86 -20.50
CA THR A 431 24.94 24.91 -19.89
C THR A 431 24.44 25.40 -18.53
N TYR A 432 23.20 25.06 -18.16
CA TYR A 432 22.62 25.33 -16.84
C TYR A 432 22.82 24.12 -15.91
N GLN A 433 22.70 24.34 -14.60
CA GLN A 433 22.73 23.25 -13.61
C GLN A 433 21.56 22.29 -13.85
N HIS A 434 21.87 21.03 -14.10
CA HIS A 434 20.88 19.99 -14.38
C HIS A 434 21.17 18.69 -13.63
N ASN A 435 22.06 18.74 -12.65
CA ASN A 435 22.31 17.72 -11.63
C ASN A 435 22.83 18.44 -10.38
N ASP A 436 22.91 17.74 -9.25
CA ASP A 436 23.53 18.30 -8.05
C ASP A 436 25.04 18.02 -8.06
N TYR A 437 25.83 19.07 -8.23
CA TYR A 437 27.28 18.98 -8.27
C TYR A 437 27.89 18.45 -6.97
N TRP A 438 27.29 18.79 -5.81
CA TRP A 438 27.76 18.28 -4.52
C TRP A 438 27.61 16.77 -4.46
N SER A 439 26.40 16.27 -4.72
CA SER A 439 26.11 14.84 -4.80
C SER A 439 27.00 14.11 -5.83
N GLN A 440 27.30 14.74 -6.97
CA GLN A 440 28.18 14.17 -8.00
C GLN A 440 29.58 13.85 -7.47
N GLN A 441 30.19 14.74 -6.67
CA GLN A 441 31.55 14.52 -6.16
C GLN A 441 31.59 13.31 -5.22
N PHE A 442 30.63 13.19 -4.31
CA PHE A 442 30.56 12.06 -3.39
C PHE A 442 30.23 10.76 -4.12
N PHE A 443 29.34 10.79 -5.11
CA PHE A 443 29.00 9.60 -5.90
C PHE A 443 30.20 9.05 -6.68
N ASN A 444 31.06 9.92 -7.20
CA ASN A 444 32.22 9.50 -8.00
C ASN A 444 33.43 9.11 -7.15
N ASP A 445 33.66 9.80 -6.03
CA ASP A 445 34.93 9.75 -5.31
C ASP A 445 34.80 9.14 -3.89
N SER A 446 33.62 8.67 -3.49
CA SER A 446 33.37 8.08 -2.17
C SER A 446 32.30 7.00 -2.17
N ASN A 447 32.19 6.25 -1.08
CA ASN A 447 31.03 5.43 -0.73
C ASN A 447 30.43 5.92 0.61
N ILE A 448 30.20 7.24 0.70
CA ILE A 448 29.65 7.96 1.86
C ILE A 448 28.33 8.63 1.44
N TYR A 449 27.40 8.87 2.38
CA TYR A 449 26.20 9.66 2.10
C TYR A 449 26.56 11.11 1.79
N GLY A 450 26.55 11.48 0.52
CA GLY A 450 26.77 12.86 0.06
C GLY A 450 25.48 13.63 -0.26
N SER A 451 24.33 12.97 -0.25
CA SER A 451 23.06 13.52 -0.74
C SER A 451 21.91 13.14 0.17
N ALA A 452 20.90 14.01 0.29
CA ALA A 452 19.62 13.65 0.89
C ALA A 452 18.90 12.50 0.16
N PHE A 453 19.32 12.19 -1.08
CA PHE A 453 18.78 11.10 -1.89
C PHE A 453 19.79 9.98 -2.16
N SER A 454 20.85 9.90 -1.34
CA SER A 454 21.94 8.94 -1.53
C SER A 454 21.49 7.47 -1.52
N ASP A 455 20.45 7.12 -0.75
CA ASP A 455 19.84 5.78 -0.80
C ASP A 455 19.41 5.41 -2.20
N ASN A 456 18.50 6.20 -2.77
CA ASN A 456 17.92 5.92 -4.07
C ASN A 456 18.95 6.10 -5.21
N LEU A 457 19.89 7.03 -5.06
CA LEU A 457 21.00 7.22 -6.00
C LEU A 457 21.98 6.04 -6.01
N SER A 458 22.14 5.34 -4.89
CA SER A 458 23.07 4.23 -4.72
C SER A 458 22.44 2.85 -4.97
N VAL A 459 21.14 2.79 -5.30
CA VAL A 459 20.47 1.55 -5.71
C VAL A 459 21.19 0.96 -6.92
N GLY A 460 21.75 -0.24 -6.74
CA GLY A 460 22.57 -0.90 -7.75
C GLY A 460 24.03 -0.44 -7.77
N LEU A 461 24.58 0.11 -6.68
CA LEU A 461 26.02 0.23 -6.46
C LEU A 461 26.52 -0.91 -5.56
N THR A 462 27.71 -1.44 -5.85
CA THR A 462 28.44 -2.34 -4.97
C THR A 462 29.87 -1.82 -4.81
N THR A 463 30.33 -1.41 -3.63
CA THR A 463 29.59 -1.23 -2.37
C THR A 463 28.87 0.12 -2.33
N GLY A 464 27.60 0.16 -1.93
CA GLY A 464 26.88 1.40 -1.61
C GLY A 464 27.33 2.05 -0.29
N PRO A 465 26.69 3.15 0.17
CA PRO A 465 27.15 3.91 1.34
C PRO A 465 26.84 3.26 2.70
N LEU A 466 25.78 2.47 2.80
CA LEU A 466 25.45 1.69 4.02
C LEU A 466 26.47 0.59 4.28
N ILE A 467 26.86 0.37 5.53
CA ILE A 467 27.70 -0.73 5.99
C ILE A 467 26.93 -1.64 6.97
N PRO A 468 26.89 -2.97 6.77
CA PRO A 468 26.30 -3.90 7.74
C PRO A 468 27.03 -3.88 9.08
N LEU A 469 26.27 -3.83 10.16
CA LEU A 469 26.76 -3.90 11.55
C LEU A 469 26.30 -5.18 12.26
N SER A 470 25.78 -6.14 11.50
CA SER A 470 25.46 -7.49 11.95
C SER A 470 26.44 -8.51 11.40
N GLN A 471 26.62 -9.63 12.10
CA GLN A 471 27.40 -10.76 11.62
C GLN A 471 26.75 -11.40 10.37
N PRO A 472 27.54 -11.89 9.38
CA PRO A 472 26.99 -12.45 8.14
C PRO A 472 26.09 -13.68 8.32
N ASP A 473 26.24 -14.42 9.43
CA ASP A 473 25.54 -15.66 9.71
C ASP A 473 24.34 -15.53 10.67
N GLY A 474 23.99 -14.34 11.14
CA GLY A 474 22.83 -14.19 12.03
C GLY A 474 22.55 -12.81 12.61
N ALA A 475 21.56 -12.78 13.50
CA ALA A 475 21.07 -11.59 14.20
C ALA A 475 21.94 -11.27 15.43
N GLN A 476 23.21 -10.95 15.20
CA GLN A 476 24.15 -10.53 16.24
C GLN A 476 24.91 -9.30 15.77
N ASN A 477 25.07 -8.32 16.65
CA ASN A 477 25.92 -7.16 16.37
C ASN A 477 27.37 -7.60 16.13
N VAL A 478 28.09 -6.81 15.34
CA VAL A 478 29.55 -6.87 15.30
C VAL A 478 30.15 -6.52 16.66
N SER A 479 31.31 -7.10 16.96
CA SER A 479 31.99 -6.91 18.25
C SER A 479 32.78 -5.60 18.33
N ASN A 480 33.31 -5.13 17.19
CA ASN A 480 34.07 -3.90 17.08
C ASN A 480 33.74 -3.19 15.75
N ILE A 481 33.74 -1.86 15.79
CA ILE A 481 33.68 -0.98 14.63
C ILE A 481 34.95 -0.13 14.64
N ASP A 482 35.76 -0.21 13.58
CA ASP A 482 36.98 0.59 13.46
C ASP A 482 36.70 1.86 12.66
N LEU A 483 36.81 3.01 13.32
CA LEU A 483 36.61 4.33 12.72
C LEU A 483 37.95 5.04 12.58
N TYR A 484 38.36 5.35 11.36
CA TYR A 484 39.64 5.98 11.06
C TYR A 484 39.45 7.47 10.78
N VAL A 485 40.39 8.28 11.25
CA VAL A 485 40.50 9.71 10.96
C VAL A 485 41.88 9.96 10.35
N TYR A 486 41.88 10.31 9.07
CA TYR A 486 43.08 10.57 8.30
C TYR A 486 43.37 12.07 8.20
N GLY A 487 44.63 12.42 7.95
CA GLY A 487 45.00 13.77 7.56
C GLY A 487 44.44 14.14 6.19
N SER A 488 44.33 15.43 5.91
CA SER A 488 43.76 15.98 4.68
C SER A 488 44.49 15.52 3.40
N THR A 489 45.78 15.20 3.48
CA THR A 489 46.60 14.74 2.36
C THR A 489 46.61 13.23 2.17
N GLU A 490 46.00 12.48 3.09
CA GLU A 490 45.94 11.02 3.05
C GLU A 490 44.69 10.55 2.29
N THR A 491 44.78 9.35 1.71
CA THR A 491 43.65 8.59 1.18
C THR A 491 43.32 7.48 2.16
N ALA A 492 42.04 7.17 2.35
CA ALA A 492 41.65 6.07 3.22
C ALA A 492 42.24 4.74 2.70
N THR A 493 42.99 4.03 3.53
CA THR A 493 43.57 2.73 3.15
C THR A 493 42.51 1.64 3.05
N THR A 494 41.32 1.88 3.63
CA THR A 494 40.16 0.99 3.69
C THR A 494 39.05 1.43 2.73
N TYR A 495 39.32 2.09 1.61
CA TYR A 495 38.26 2.46 0.65
C TYR A 495 37.99 1.35 -0.39
N PHE A 496 36.70 1.07 -0.63
CA PHE A 496 36.25 0.27 -1.78
C PHE A 496 35.52 1.17 -2.77
N THR A 497 36.01 1.20 -4.01
CA THR A 497 35.36 1.96 -5.08
C THR A 497 33.93 1.46 -5.30
N PRO A 498 32.90 2.32 -5.18
CA PRO A 498 31.56 1.97 -5.63
C PRO A 498 31.61 1.70 -7.13
N VAL A 499 31.21 0.49 -7.52
CA VAL A 499 30.96 0.16 -8.92
C VAL A 499 29.46 0.00 -9.10
N ALA A 500 28.92 0.58 -10.17
CA ALA A 500 27.59 0.23 -10.61
C ALA A 500 27.54 -1.28 -10.84
N THR A 501 26.47 -1.93 -10.36
CA THR A 501 26.13 -3.30 -10.74
C THR A 501 26.25 -3.36 -12.24
N SER A 502 27.11 -4.27 -12.70
CA SER A 502 27.54 -4.26 -14.08
C SER A 502 26.32 -4.48 -14.96
N ILE A 503 25.95 -3.48 -15.75
CA ILE A 503 24.87 -3.59 -16.75
C ILE A 503 25.36 -4.29 -18.04
N TYR A 504 26.65 -4.62 -18.08
CA TYR A 504 27.28 -5.46 -19.10
C TYR A 504 28.56 -6.09 -18.54
N LEU A 505 29.06 -7.17 -19.11
CA LEU A 505 30.41 -7.66 -18.80
C LEU A 505 31.42 -7.16 -19.83
N PRO A 506 32.52 -6.49 -19.42
CA PRO A 506 33.55 -6.07 -20.36
C PRO A 506 34.25 -7.29 -20.98
N LEU A 507 34.68 -7.16 -22.23
CA LEU A 507 35.42 -8.22 -22.90
C LEU A 507 36.81 -8.40 -22.26
N PRO A 508 37.24 -9.63 -21.94
CA PRO A 508 38.59 -9.92 -21.47
C PRO A 508 39.66 -9.44 -22.45
N GLY A 509 40.83 -9.07 -21.93
CA GLY A 509 41.96 -8.64 -22.76
C GLY A 509 42.30 -9.64 -23.87
N GLY A 510 42.16 -9.22 -25.13
CA GLY A 510 42.42 -10.04 -26.31
C GLY A 510 41.18 -10.59 -27.02
N GLN A 511 39.98 -10.46 -26.45
CA GLN A 511 38.72 -10.77 -27.12
C GLN A 511 38.17 -9.53 -27.84
N SER A 512 37.83 -9.67 -29.13
CA SER A 512 37.27 -8.57 -29.93
C SER A 512 35.74 -8.57 -30.02
N ASP A 513 35.10 -9.66 -29.59
CA ASP A 513 33.64 -9.87 -29.68
C ASP A 513 33.17 -10.90 -28.64
N TYR A 514 31.93 -10.82 -28.15
CA TYR A 514 31.29 -11.83 -27.30
C TYR A 514 31.17 -13.18 -28.02
N LEU A 515 30.98 -14.27 -27.27
CA LEU A 515 30.89 -15.61 -27.82
C LEU A 515 29.62 -15.84 -28.66
N PRO A 516 29.74 -16.14 -29.96
CA PRO A 516 28.58 -16.46 -30.80
C PRO A 516 28.02 -17.85 -30.49
N VAL A 517 26.71 -17.92 -30.30
CA VAL A 517 25.92 -19.15 -30.14
C VAL A 517 25.15 -19.40 -31.44
N THR A 518 25.87 -19.93 -32.43
CA THR A 518 25.32 -20.23 -33.75
C THR A 518 24.85 -21.68 -33.85
N THR A 519 24.00 -22.00 -34.81
CA THR A 519 23.54 -23.38 -35.04
C THR A 519 24.65 -24.33 -35.48
N ALA A 520 25.80 -23.82 -35.94
CA ALA A 520 26.97 -24.63 -36.27
C ALA A 520 27.90 -24.87 -35.07
N SER A 521 27.83 -24.02 -34.04
CA SER A 521 28.80 -23.99 -32.95
C SER A 521 28.20 -24.29 -31.58
N ALA A 522 26.89 -24.51 -31.44
CA ALA A 522 26.25 -24.58 -30.13
C ALA A 522 26.07 -26.00 -29.56
N SER A 523 26.22 -26.11 -28.23
CA SER A 523 25.78 -27.22 -27.39
C SER A 523 24.47 -26.84 -26.70
N THR A 524 23.59 -27.83 -26.50
CA THR A 524 22.35 -27.72 -25.71
C THR A 524 22.52 -28.40 -24.35
N SER A 525 23.73 -28.36 -23.78
CA SER A 525 24.08 -28.95 -22.48
C SER A 525 24.58 -27.89 -21.49
N GLY A 526 24.25 -26.62 -21.73
CA GLY A 526 24.63 -25.52 -20.84
C GLY A 526 23.85 -25.51 -19.52
N PRO A 527 24.09 -24.51 -18.66
CA PRO A 527 23.42 -24.39 -17.37
C PRO A 527 21.92 -24.15 -17.55
N GLN A 528 21.19 -24.42 -16.48
CA GLN A 528 19.80 -24.02 -16.35
C GLN A 528 19.73 -22.52 -16.05
N LEU A 529 18.88 -21.80 -16.79
CA LEU A 529 18.52 -20.42 -16.49
C LEU A 529 17.13 -20.40 -15.85
N ILE A 530 17.05 -19.99 -14.60
CA ILE A 530 15.81 -19.73 -13.87
C ILE A 530 15.48 -18.26 -14.06
N VAL A 531 14.34 -17.95 -14.67
CA VAL A 531 13.84 -16.58 -14.78
C VAL A 531 12.76 -16.38 -13.73
N SER A 532 12.96 -15.41 -12.87
CA SER A 532 12.02 -15.05 -11.80
C SER A 532 11.54 -13.63 -12.02
N GLY A 533 10.27 -13.50 -12.41
CA GLY A 533 9.56 -12.25 -12.62
C GLY A 533 8.67 -11.86 -11.44
N GLN A 534 8.94 -12.33 -10.22
CA GLN A 534 8.13 -11.97 -9.06
C GLN A 534 8.82 -10.88 -8.21
N THR A 535 8.10 -9.82 -7.85
CA THR A 535 8.54 -8.87 -6.81
C THR A 535 7.33 -8.29 -6.10
N ALA A 536 7.21 -8.53 -4.79
CA ALA A 536 6.15 -7.96 -3.96
C ALA A 536 4.71 -8.14 -4.51
N GLY A 537 4.39 -9.33 -5.06
CA GLY A 537 3.08 -9.59 -5.67
C GLY A 537 2.92 -9.14 -7.12
N LEU A 538 3.91 -8.45 -7.70
CA LEU A 538 3.93 -8.12 -9.13
C LEU A 538 4.52 -9.24 -9.97
N PHE A 539 3.89 -9.47 -11.13
CA PHE A 539 4.28 -10.46 -12.11
C PHE A 539 4.19 -9.87 -13.53
N PRO A 540 5.09 -10.23 -14.45
CA PRO A 540 4.84 -10.08 -15.87
C PRO A 540 3.50 -10.71 -16.26
N GLU A 541 2.69 -10.03 -17.06
CA GLU A 541 1.38 -10.56 -17.46
C GLU A 541 1.54 -11.89 -18.23
N SER A 542 0.70 -12.89 -17.94
CA SER A 542 0.82 -14.26 -18.48
C SER A 542 0.60 -14.35 -20.01
N THR A 543 0.02 -13.31 -20.62
CA THR A 543 -0.31 -13.24 -22.05
C THR A 543 0.84 -12.71 -22.92
N LEU A 544 1.91 -12.19 -22.32
CA LEU A 544 3.04 -11.60 -23.04
C LEU A 544 3.73 -12.62 -23.96
N GLY A 545 4.18 -12.15 -25.11
CA GLY A 545 5.09 -12.90 -25.98
C GLY A 545 6.50 -12.90 -25.40
N VAL A 546 7.09 -14.09 -25.21
CA VAL A 546 8.45 -14.23 -24.65
C VAL A 546 9.41 -14.84 -25.68
N GLN A 547 10.59 -14.23 -25.83
CA GLN A 547 11.65 -14.73 -26.71
C GLN A 547 13.03 -14.71 -26.05
N LEU A 548 13.84 -15.74 -26.33
CA LEU A 548 15.26 -15.80 -26.00
C LEU A 548 16.12 -15.43 -27.21
N GLY A 549 16.88 -14.36 -27.13
CA GLY A 549 17.89 -13.94 -28.10
C GLY A 549 19.24 -14.62 -27.87
N LEU A 550 19.73 -15.32 -28.89
CA LEU A 550 21.04 -15.97 -28.93
C LEU A 550 22.01 -15.15 -29.79
N TYR A 551 23.11 -14.68 -29.19
CA TYR A 551 24.09 -13.84 -29.88
C TYR A 551 24.77 -14.55 -31.06
N GLN A 552 24.93 -13.86 -32.18
CA GLN A 552 25.50 -14.38 -33.43
C GLN A 552 26.84 -13.72 -33.81
N GLY A 553 27.31 -12.74 -33.04
CA GLY A 553 28.49 -11.92 -33.36
C GLY A 553 28.11 -10.53 -33.90
N ASN A 554 29.03 -9.56 -33.76
CA ASN A 554 28.89 -8.19 -34.24
C ASN A 554 27.58 -7.48 -33.84
N GLY A 555 27.15 -7.66 -32.59
CA GLY A 555 25.93 -7.03 -32.09
C GLY A 555 24.62 -7.63 -32.64
N GLN A 556 24.64 -8.84 -33.22
CA GLN A 556 23.45 -9.47 -33.84
C GLN A 556 22.95 -10.68 -33.04
N PHE A 557 21.66 -10.99 -33.14
CA PHE A 557 20.93 -12.03 -32.43
C PHE A 557 19.99 -12.81 -33.35
N THR A 558 19.76 -14.07 -32.98
CA THR A 558 18.64 -14.88 -33.47
C THR A 558 17.68 -15.12 -32.29
N TYR A 559 16.38 -14.93 -32.49
CA TYR A 559 15.38 -15.09 -31.43
C TYR A 559 14.68 -16.44 -31.49
N VAL A 560 14.51 -17.05 -30.33
CA VAL A 560 13.77 -18.30 -30.11
C VAL A 560 12.50 -17.96 -29.33
N THR A 561 11.34 -18.10 -29.95
CA THR A 561 10.06 -17.92 -29.25
C THR A 561 9.86 -19.02 -28.22
N LEU A 562 9.50 -18.64 -26.99
CA LEU A 562 9.07 -19.54 -25.93
C LEU A 562 7.55 -19.67 -26.01
N PRO A 563 7.00 -20.81 -26.51
CA PRO A 563 5.57 -20.93 -26.72
C PRO A 563 4.82 -21.04 -25.38
N PRO A 564 3.67 -20.37 -25.21
CA PRO A 564 2.82 -20.63 -24.05
C PRO A 564 2.22 -22.04 -24.15
N ALA A 565 1.91 -22.65 -23.02
CA ALA A 565 1.31 -23.97 -22.93
C ALA A 565 0.29 -24.04 -21.79
N SER A 566 -0.57 -25.06 -21.80
CA SER A 566 -1.51 -25.29 -20.70
C SER A 566 -0.73 -25.55 -19.42
N ASN A 567 -1.04 -24.77 -18.40
CA ASN A 567 -0.39 -24.82 -17.12
C ASN A 567 -1.39 -25.32 -16.08
N SER A 568 -1.10 -26.47 -15.46
CA SER A 568 -1.98 -27.05 -14.45
C SER A 568 -1.87 -26.40 -13.08
N ASN A 569 -0.78 -25.68 -12.82
CA ASN A 569 -0.67 -24.84 -11.63
C ASN A 569 -1.60 -23.66 -11.83
N THR A 570 -1.52 -23.02 -13.01
CA THR A 570 -2.26 -21.79 -13.24
C THR A 570 -3.71 -21.93 -13.74
N GLY A 571 -4.07 -23.11 -14.27
CA GLY A 571 -5.32 -23.30 -15.00
C GLY A 571 -5.41 -22.54 -16.34
N GLN A 572 -4.37 -21.78 -16.72
CA GLN A 572 -4.35 -20.94 -17.92
C GLN A 572 -3.39 -21.50 -19.00
N THR A 573 -3.32 -20.82 -20.15
CA THR A 573 -2.28 -21.06 -21.17
C THR A 573 -1.29 -19.91 -21.13
N ASP A 574 -0.09 -20.18 -20.63
CA ASP A 574 0.90 -19.15 -20.29
C ASP A 574 2.34 -19.62 -20.58
N TYR A 575 3.30 -18.71 -20.42
CA TYR A 575 4.73 -19.00 -20.57
C TYR A 575 5.44 -19.41 -19.26
N TRP A 576 4.71 -19.61 -18.16
CA TRP A 576 5.26 -20.08 -16.88
C TRP A 576 5.56 -21.58 -16.94
N GLN A 577 6.58 -21.92 -17.73
CA GLN A 577 6.87 -23.28 -18.14
C GLN A 577 8.35 -23.62 -17.97
N ASN A 578 8.65 -24.91 -17.97
CA ASN A 578 10.00 -25.42 -18.14
C ASN A 578 10.27 -25.62 -19.63
N TYR A 579 11.18 -24.86 -20.22
CA TYR A 579 11.52 -24.89 -21.64
C TYR A 579 12.79 -25.69 -21.93
N SER A 580 12.77 -26.42 -23.05
CA SER A 580 13.95 -27.02 -23.66
C SER A 580 14.22 -26.34 -25.01
N VAL A 581 15.43 -25.76 -25.16
CA VAL A 581 15.86 -25.10 -26.41
C VAL A 581 16.74 -26.06 -27.20
N THR A 582 16.35 -26.31 -28.45
CA THR A 582 17.04 -27.27 -29.32
C THR A 582 17.33 -26.66 -30.69
N ASN A 583 18.37 -27.17 -31.33
CA ASN A 583 18.72 -26.84 -32.71
C ASN A 583 18.29 -28.00 -33.61
N ASN A 584 17.29 -27.77 -34.47
CA ASN A 584 16.77 -28.77 -35.39
C ASN A 584 17.06 -28.35 -36.84
N GLY A 585 18.12 -28.92 -37.42
CA GLY A 585 18.44 -28.70 -38.83
C GLY A 585 18.87 -27.27 -39.19
N GLY A 586 19.48 -26.53 -38.24
CA GLY A 586 19.94 -25.16 -38.47
C GLY A 586 18.95 -24.08 -38.05
N THR A 587 17.86 -24.45 -37.36
CA THR A 587 16.89 -23.52 -36.77
C THR A 587 16.76 -23.78 -35.27
N TRP A 588 16.72 -22.72 -34.48
CA TRP A 588 16.46 -22.80 -33.05
C TRP A 588 14.97 -22.88 -32.75
N THR A 589 14.58 -23.81 -31.89
CA THR A 589 13.18 -23.98 -31.44
C THR A 589 13.14 -24.26 -29.94
N ALA A 590 12.12 -23.75 -29.26
CA ALA A 590 11.83 -24.10 -27.86
C ALA A 590 10.54 -24.92 -27.78
N SER A 591 10.49 -25.85 -26.82
CA SER A 591 9.28 -26.60 -26.46
C SER A 591 9.04 -26.52 -24.96
N ALA A 592 7.79 -26.29 -24.57
CA ALA A 592 7.36 -26.42 -23.18
C ALA A 592 7.43 -27.89 -22.74
N GLY A 593 8.05 -28.13 -21.59
CA GLY A 593 8.34 -29.43 -20.99
C GLY A 593 7.56 -29.70 -19.70
N GLY A 594 6.70 -28.77 -19.28
CA GLY A 594 5.81 -28.89 -18.12
C GLY A 594 5.62 -27.55 -17.39
N PRO A 595 4.52 -27.42 -16.61
CA PRO A 595 4.16 -26.19 -15.91
C PRO A 595 5.20 -25.81 -14.85
N ASN A 596 5.25 -24.53 -14.53
CA ASN A 596 5.99 -23.95 -13.41
C ASN A 596 5.07 -22.98 -12.65
N ASP A 597 5.55 -22.51 -11.50
CA ASP A 597 4.84 -21.55 -10.67
C ASP A 597 4.76 -20.20 -11.39
N GLU A 598 3.66 -19.49 -11.17
CA GLU A 598 3.46 -18.15 -11.71
C GLU A 598 4.61 -17.22 -11.34
N GLY A 599 5.02 -16.36 -12.28
CA GLY A 599 6.22 -15.55 -12.13
C GLY A 599 7.53 -16.28 -12.41
N THR A 600 7.53 -17.59 -12.66
CA THR A 600 8.75 -18.34 -12.92
C THR A 600 8.65 -19.15 -14.21
N PHE A 601 9.69 -19.05 -15.04
CA PHE A 601 9.92 -20.03 -16.09
C PHE A 601 11.39 -20.40 -16.13
N ILE A 602 11.67 -21.59 -16.65
CA ILE A 602 13.02 -22.16 -16.61
C ILE A 602 13.43 -22.55 -18.02
N ILE A 603 14.63 -22.16 -18.44
CA ILE A 603 15.27 -22.72 -19.63
C ILE A 603 16.24 -23.80 -19.13
N ASN A 604 15.87 -25.06 -19.32
CA ASN A 604 16.57 -26.22 -18.74
C ASN A 604 18.02 -26.36 -19.21
N THR A 605 18.29 -25.97 -20.46
CA THR A 605 19.62 -26.02 -21.06
C THR A 605 19.84 -24.79 -21.91
N LEU A 606 20.50 -23.77 -21.35
CA LEU A 606 20.82 -22.57 -22.09
C LEU A 606 21.84 -22.91 -23.21
N PRO A 607 21.57 -22.55 -24.49
CA PRO A 607 22.51 -22.83 -25.56
C PRO A 607 23.86 -22.11 -25.37
N MET A 608 24.97 -22.84 -25.50
CA MET A 608 26.33 -22.32 -25.32
C MET A 608 27.23 -22.70 -26.50
N SER A 609 28.30 -21.94 -26.75
CA SER A 609 29.27 -22.29 -27.80
C SER A 609 30.17 -23.47 -27.39
N THR A 610 30.33 -24.44 -28.28
CA THR A 610 31.24 -25.61 -28.16
C THR A 610 32.71 -25.26 -28.35
N THR A 611 33.01 -24.06 -28.85
CA THR A 611 34.38 -23.58 -29.10
C THR A 611 34.85 -22.59 -28.03
N ALA A 612 34.09 -22.44 -26.94
CA ALA A 612 34.39 -21.47 -25.89
C ALA A 612 35.61 -21.89 -25.06
N THR A 613 36.41 -20.90 -24.68
CA THR A 613 37.54 -21.02 -23.74
C THR A 613 37.21 -20.28 -22.45
N ALA A 614 37.87 -20.66 -21.35
CA ALA A 614 37.61 -20.09 -20.03
C ALA A 614 37.67 -18.56 -20.02
N ASN A 615 36.79 -17.94 -19.23
CA ASN A 615 36.65 -16.49 -19.02
C ASN A 615 36.13 -15.70 -20.23
N GLN A 616 35.85 -16.34 -21.37
CA GLN A 616 35.18 -15.65 -22.47
C GLN A 616 33.71 -15.38 -22.13
N VAL A 617 33.17 -14.27 -22.62
CA VAL A 617 31.85 -13.78 -22.19
C VAL A 617 30.76 -14.15 -23.18
N TYR A 618 29.63 -14.66 -22.68
CA TYR A 618 28.38 -14.79 -23.42
C TYR A 618 27.50 -13.55 -23.26
N TRP A 619 26.71 -13.24 -24.28
CA TRP A 619 25.67 -12.22 -24.25
C TRP A 619 24.36 -12.82 -24.76
N TYR A 620 23.29 -12.66 -24.01
CA TYR A 620 21.94 -13.10 -24.37
C TYR A 620 20.96 -11.95 -24.21
N GLN A 621 19.79 -12.08 -24.85
CA GLN A 621 18.66 -11.19 -24.65
C GLN A 621 17.43 -12.00 -24.21
N LEU A 622 16.65 -11.48 -23.27
CA LEU A 622 15.32 -11.96 -22.96
C LEU A 622 14.32 -10.85 -23.29
N VAL A 623 13.28 -11.19 -24.04
CA VAL A 623 12.38 -10.22 -24.65
C VAL A 623 10.95 -10.54 -24.26
N PHE A 624 10.26 -9.55 -23.70
CA PHE A 624 8.82 -9.57 -23.44
C PHE A 624 8.15 -8.57 -24.37
N THR A 625 7.06 -8.98 -25.03
CA THR A 625 6.31 -8.13 -25.97
C THR A 625 4.83 -8.26 -25.68
N ASP A 626 4.14 -7.13 -25.55
CA ASP A 626 2.70 -7.12 -25.36
C ASP A 626 1.93 -7.21 -26.69
N SER A 627 0.60 -7.21 -26.62
CA SER A 627 -0.26 -7.25 -27.82
C SER A 627 -0.29 -5.93 -28.60
N GLY A 628 0.09 -4.80 -27.97
CA GLY A 628 0.22 -3.48 -28.58
C GLY A 628 1.51 -3.31 -29.38
N GLY A 629 2.49 -4.19 -29.17
CA GLY A 629 3.81 -4.16 -29.79
C GLY A 629 4.87 -3.43 -28.96
N ASP A 630 4.55 -3.00 -27.74
CA ASP A 630 5.54 -2.53 -26.79
C ASP A 630 6.42 -3.70 -26.34
N GLN A 631 7.68 -3.41 -26.03
CA GLN A 631 8.67 -4.44 -25.75
C GLN A 631 9.60 -4.03 -24.61
N LYS A 632 9.88 -4.97 -23.70
CA LYS A 632 10.98 -4.90 -22.75
C LYS A 632 12.04 -5.93 -23.12
N VAL A 633 13.28 -5.47 -23.24
CA VAL A 633 14.46 -6.32 -23.49
C VAL A 633 15.39 -6.27 -22.28
N PHE A 634 15.78 -7.44 -21.81
CA PHE A 634 16.82 -7.63 -20.80
C PHE A 634 18.05 -8.24 -21.47
N ASN A 635 19.17 -7.53 -21.45
CA ASN A 635 20.48 -8.07 -21.79
C ASN A 635 21.07 -8.74 -20.54
N PHE A 636 21.62 -9.93 -20.71
CA PHE A 636 22.33 -10.61 -19.63
C PHE A 636 23.58 -11.31 -20.13
N TYR A 637 24.58 -11.39 -19.25
CA TYR A 637 25.94 -11.80 -19.59
C TYR A 637 26.48 -12.75 -18.52
N ALA A 638 27.25 -13.74 -18.96
CA ALA A 638 27.92 -14.69 -18.07
C ALA A 638 29.29 -15.08 -18.63
N GLU A 639 30.28 -15.26 -17.77
CA GLU A 639 31.58 -15.79 -18.17
C GLU A 639 31.57 -17.33 -18.30
N GLN A 640 32.25 -17.80 -19.34
CA GLN A 640 32.51 -19.22 -19.59
C GLN A 640 33.40 -19.81 -18.48
N GLY A 641 32.92 -20.91 -17.89
CA GLY A 641 33.66 -21.70 -16.91
C GLY A 641 34.86 -22.45 -17.48
N ALA A 642 35.63 -23.09 -16.59
CA ALA A 642 36.84 -23.84 -16.96
C ALA A 642 36.62 -25.00 -17.93
N SER A 643 35.39 -25.51 -18.06
CA SER A 643 35.00 -26.58 -18.98
C SER A 643 33.83 -26.16 -19.87
N GLY A 644 33.83 -26.55 -21.15
CA GLY A 644 32.72 -26.23 -22.05
C GLY A 644 31.36 -26.70 -21.48
N GLY A 645 30.35 -25.84 -21.52
CA GLY A 645 29.03 -26.09 -20.93
C GLY A 645 28.87 -25.69 -19.45
N THR A 646 29.89 -25.09 -18.85
CA THR A 646 29.85 -24.52 -17.48
C THR A 646 30.03 -23.00 -17.50
N ILE A 647 29.58 -22.33 -16.45
CA ILE A 647 29.77 -20.89 -16.20
C ILE A 647 30.70 -20.68 -15.00
N ASN A 648 31.42 -19.57 -14.96
CA ASN A 648 32.06 -19.13 -13.72
C ASN A 648 30.96 -18.72 -12.71
N THR A 649 31.27 -18.76 -11.41
CA THR A 649 30.29 -18.57 -10.33
C THR A 649 30.67 -17.44 -9.36
N GLY A 650 31.70 -16.65 -9.68
CA GLY A 650 32.00 -15.42 -8.95
C GLY A 650 30.96 -14.34 -9.25
N ALA A 651 30.71 -13.45 -8.29
CA ALA A 651 29.72 -12.38 -8.45
C ALA A 651 30.09 -11.39 -9.59
N THR A 652 31.39 -11.22 -9.87
CA THR A 652 31.90 -10.39 -10.96
C THR A 652 31.73 -11.01 -12.36
N ASP A 653 31.29 -12.27 -12.42
CA ASP A 653 31.27 -13.06 -13.65
C ASP A 653 29.88 -13.01 -14.33
N PHE A 654 29.00 -12.14 -13.83
CA PHE A 654 27.62 -11.95 -14.28
C PHE A 654 27.28 -10.46 -14.43
N ALA A 655 26.41 -10.16 -15.39
CA ALA A 655 25.80 -8.84 -15.56
C ALA A 655 24.39 -8.97 -16.12
N ALA A 656 23.53 -8.03 -15.77
CA ALA A 656 22.22 -7.86 -16.39
C ALA A 656 21.84 -6.37 -16.41
N ASP A 657 21.11 -5.94 -17.45
CA ASP A 657 20.64 -4.57 -17.57
C ASP A 657 19.14 -4.44 -17.28
N GLY A 658 18.61 -3.23 -17.50
CA GLY A 658 17.18 -2.97 -17.51
C GLY A 658 16.50 -3.14 -16.15
N GLY A 659 17.26 -3.10 -15.04
CA GLY A 659 16.77 -3.30 -13.68
C GLY A 659 16.81 -4.74 -13.18
N ALA A 660 17.21 -5.70 -14.03
CA ALA A 660 17.34 -7.10 -13.66
C ALA A 660 18.68 -7.39 -12.96
N THR A 661 18.73 -8.52 -12.24
CA THR A 661 19.97 -9.04 -11.62
C THR A 661 20.18 -10.50 -12.00
N LEU A 662 21.43 -10.86 -12.31
CA LEU A 662 21.82 -12.24 -12.63
C LEU A 662 22.84 -12.74 -11.59
N ALA A 663 22.60 -13.93 -11.04
CA ALA A 663 23.49 -14.55 -10.07
C ALA A 663 23.50 -16.08 -10.24
N PRO A 664 24.57 -16.77 -9.80
CA PRO A 664 24.56 -18.22 -9.70
C PRO A 664 23.63 -18.65 -8.55
N VAL A 665 22.99 -19.81 -8.67
CA VAL A 665 22.20 -20.36 -7.57
C VAL A 665 23.14 -20.97 -6.54
N ALA A 666 23.07 -20.51 -5.29
CA ALA A 666 23.96 -20.94 -4.22
C ALA A 666 23.96 -22.48 -4.06
N GLY A 667 25.15 -23.08 -4.07
CA GLY A 667 25.32 -24.53 -3.98
C GLY A 667 24.95 -25.32 -5.25
N GLN A 668 24.55 -24.66 -6.34
CA GLN A 668 24.11 -25.28 -7.61
C GLN A 668 24.92 -24.74 -8.81
N PRO A 669 26.13 -25.25 -9.07
CA PRO A 669 27.05 -24.71 -10.09
C PRO A 669 26.57 -24.86 -11.54
N GLY A 670 25.47 -25.58 -11.78
CA GLY A 670 24.84 -25.73 -13.09
C GLY A 670 23.60 -24.84 -13.29
N GLN A 671 23.35 -23.89 -12.39
CA GLN A 671 22.15 -23.06 -12.39
C GLN A 671 22.49 -21.58 -12.20
N MET A 672 21.78 -20.72 -12.92
CA MET A 672 21.81 -19.27 -12.73
C MET A 672 20.39 -18.73 -12.67
N LYS A 673 20.16 -17.68 -11.89
CA LYS A 673 18.88 -17.03 -11.70
C LYS A 673 18.93 -15.60 -12.22
N LEU A 674 18.09 -15.29 -13.21
CA LEU A 674 17.78 -13.94 -13.66
C LEU A 674 16.52 -13.46 -12.94
N ALA A 675 16.68 -12.57 -11.98
CA ALA A 675 15.56 -11.89 -11.34
C ALA A 675 15.24 -10.61 -12.13
N LEU A 676 14.01 -10.49 -12.62
CA LEU A 676 13.60 -9.38 -13.50
C LEU A 676 13.30 -8.11 -12.73
N ASN A 677 12.91 -8.18 -11.45
CA ASN A 677 12.50 -7.05 -10.62
C ASN A 677 11.41 -6.17 -11.29
N PRO A 678 10.26 -6.75 -11.69
CA PRO A 678 9.23 -6.10 -12.53
C PRO A 678 8.86 -4.68 -12.13
N ALA A 679 8.75 -4.40 -10.83
CA ALA A 679 8.39 -3.08 -10.28
C ALA A 679 9.23 -1.91 -10.81
N VAL A 680 10.52 -2.16 -11.08
CA VAL A 680 11.51 -1.16 -11.49
C VAL A 680 12.08 -1.44 -12.88
N SER A 681 11.59 -2.47 -13.56
CA SER A 681 12.13 -2.90 -14.85
C SER A 681 11.10 -2.98 -15.96
N MET A 682 9.82 -3.16 -15.66
CA MET A 682 8.79 -3.37 -16.69
C MET A 682 7.72 -2.26 -16.65
N PRO A 683 7.19 -1.86 -17.82
CA PRO A 683 6.03 -0.98 -17.88
C PRO A 683 4.82 -1.62 -17.20
N VAL A 684 3.98 -0.79 -16.58
CA VAL A 684 2.76 -1.24 -15.88
C VAL A 684 1.82 -2.05 -16.78
N SER A 685 1.71 -1.71 -18.07
CA SER A 685 0.88 -2.43 -19.04
C SER A 685 1.34 -3.86 -19.33
N MET A 686 2.54 -4.24 -18.88
CA MET A 686 3.08 -5.59 -18.98
C MET A 686 3.06 -6.32 -17.63
N LEU A 687 2.46 -5.72 -16.61
CA LEU A 687 2.43 -6.25 -15.26
C LEU A 687 1.00 -6.55 -14.84
N ILE A 688 0.88 -7.59 -14.04
CA ILE A 688 -0.30 -7.86 -13.23
C ILE A 688 0.13 -7.86 -11.77
N PHE A 689 -0.71 -7.27 -10.93
CA PHE A 689 -0.57 -7.38 -9.49
C PHE A 689 -1.47 -8.50 -8.98
N ASP A 690 -0.88 -9.40 -8.20
CA ASP A 690 -1.55 -10.46 -7.47
C ASP A 690 -1.20 -10.33 -5.97
N TYR A 691 -1.96 -10.98 -5.09
CA TYR A 691 -1.80 -10.89 -3.66
C TYR A 691 -0.36 -11.19 -3.22
N ASN A 692 0.21 -10.24 -2.48
CA ASN A 692 1.60 -10.36 -2.02
C ASN A 692 1.70 -11.26 -0.78
N SER A 693 1.83 -12.56 -1.02
CA SER A 693 2.01 -13.57 0.03
C SER A 693 3.34 -13.47 0.80
N GLN A 694 4.28 -12.62 0.36
CA GLN A 694 5.60 -12.47 1.01
C GLN A 694 5.50 -11.81 2.39
N PHE A 695 4.54 -10.91 2.60
CA PHE A 695 4.36 -10.21 3.88
C PHE A 695 3.32 -10.85 4.79
N SER A 696 2.32 -11.51 4.21
CA SER A 696 1.32 -12.27 4.93
C SER A 696 0.69 -13.33 4.04
N ALA A 697 0.33 -14.48 4.59
CA ALA A 697 -0.39 -15.51 3.85
C ALA A 697 -1.88 -15.15 3.61
N MET A 698 -2.41 -14.18 4.36
CA MET A 698 -3.79 -13.69 4.24
C MET A 698 -3.96 -12.27 4.81
N PRO A 699 -4.96 -11.49 4.37
CA PRO A 699 -5.31 -10.19 4.96
C PRO A 699 -5.75 -10.31 6.42
N ALA A 700 -5.65 -9.22 7.18
CA ALA A 700 -6.12 -9.15 8.57
C ALA A 700 -7.65 -9.26 8.66
N ALA A 701 -8.19 -9.62 9.83
CA ALA A 701 -9.63 -9.69 10.02
C ALA A 701 -10.33 -8.33 9.78
N PRO A 702 -11.58 -8.32 9.27
CA PRO A 702 -12.37 -7.09 9.18
C PRO A 702 -12.70 -6.56 10.59
N VAL A 703 -12.84 -5.23 10.73
CA VAL A 703 -13.19 -4.60 12.01
C VAL A 703 -14.69 -4.34 12.05
N ALA A 704 -15.36 -4.77 13.10
CA ALA A 704 -16.77 -4.45 13.35
C ALA A 704 -16.92 -3.11 14.09
N GLY A 705 -17.99 -2.39 13.81
CA GLY A 705 -18.28 -1.11 14.43
C GLY A 705 -19.69 -0.63 14.15
N THR A 706 -19.91 0.67 14.34
CA THR A 706 -21.15 1.39 14.00
C THR A 706 -20.85 2.54 13.05
N LEU A 707 -21.83 2.92 12.24
CA LEU A 707 -21.78 4.13 11.42
C LEU A 707 -22.68 5.22 12.00
N SER A 708 -22.17 6.44 12.03
CA SER A 708 -22.97 7.65 12.28
C SER A 708 -22.70 8.63 11.14
N GLY A 709 -23.62 8.70 10.17
CA GLY A 709 -23.34 9.33 8.89
C GLY A 709 -22.22 8.56 8.16
N THR A 710 -21.18 9.27 7.71
CA THR A 710 -20.00 8.66 7.07
C THR A 710 -18.90 8.24 8.05
N THR A 711 -19.11 8.44 9.35
CA THR A 711 -18.08 8.14 10.37
C THR A 711 -18.24 6.73 10.90
N PHE A 712 -17.24 5.88 10.63
CA PHE A 712 -17.12 4.55 11.21
C PHE A 712 -16.47 4.60 12.59
N THR A 713 -17.10 3.97 13.58
CA THR A 713 -16.57 3.85 14.95
C THR A 713 -16.43 2.36 15.31
N PRO A 714 -15.21 1.85 15.55
CA PRO A 714 -15.00 0.44 15.88
C PRO A 714 -15.52 0.09 17.28
N PHE A 715 -15.95 -1.15 17.48
CA PHE A 715 -16.23 -1.68 18.82
C PHE A 715 -14.93 -2.00 19.58
N ASP A 716 -14.94 -1.77 20.89
CA ASP A 716 -13.84 -2.11 21.81
C ASP A 716 -13.53 -3.62 21.84
N GLY A 717 -12.28 -3.97 22.18
CA GLY A 717 -11.85 -5.36 22.45
C GLY A 717 -11.44 -6.16 21.21
N GLN A 718 -11.54 -5.57 20.02
CA GLN A 718 -10.90 -6.09 18.82
C GLN A 718 -9.42 -5.72 18.91
N ASP A 719 -8.60 -6.47 19.63
CA ASP A 719 -7.17 -6.13 19.87
C ASP A 719 -6.18 -7.05 19.12
N SER A 720 -6.66 -7.93 18.22
CA SER A 720 -5.83 -8.90 17.47
C SER A 720 -6.17 -8.90 15.99
N ILE A 721 -5.22 -9.16 15.10
CA ILE A 721 -5.41 -9.07 13.64
C ILE A 721 -5.74 -10.42 12.96
N GLY A 722 -5.65 -11.55 13.69
CA GLY A 722 -6.00 -12.88 13.18
C GLY A 722 -4.97 -13.54 12.24
N ILE A 723 -3.81 -12.92 12.02
CA ILE A 723 -2.80 -13.43 11.09
C ILE A 723 -1.76 -14.28 11.85
N THR A 724 -1.63 -15.56 11.49
CA THR A 724 -0.58 -16.44 12.02
C THR A 724 0.65 -16.43 11.09
N GLY A 725 1.86 -16.22 11.64
CA GLY A 725 3.12 -16.30 10.87
C GLY A 725 3.63 -15.00 10.23
N ASN A 726 3.05 -13.85 10.59
CA ASN A 726 3.53 -12.53 10.17
C ASN A 726 4.85 -12.18 10.86
N GLN A 727 5.86 -11.74 10.10
CA GLN A 727 7.18 -11.38 10.62
C GLN A 727 7.17 -10.17 11.58
N TYR A 728 6.13 -9.34 11.53
CA TYR A 728 5.96 -8.13 12.33
C TYR A 728 5.00 -8.30 13.50
N ALA A 729 4.20 -9.39 13.55
CA ALA A 729 3.29 -9.65 14.66
C ALA A 729 4.00 -10.38 15.81
N THR A 730 3.86 -9.88 17.05
CA THR A 730 4.49 -10.51 18.22
C THR A 730 3.45 -10.94 19.26
N GLY A 731 3.64 -12.10 19.90
CA GLY A 731 2.80 -12.53 21.03
C GLY A 731 1.35 -12.89 20.67
N SER A 732 0.36 -12.40 21.44
CA SER A 732 -1.06 -12.77 21.31
C SER A 732 -1.80 -12.09 20.14
N GLN A 733 -1.12 -11.22 19.38
CA GLN A 733 -1.71 -10.42 18.30
C GLN A 733 -2.16 -11.25 17.08
N THR A 734 -1.74 -12.52 17.01
CA THR A 734 -1.98 -13.43 15.88
C THR A 734 -3.28 -14.23 16.00
N ALA A 735 -3.96 -14.19 17.16
CA ALA A 735 -5.24 -14.84 17.35
C ALA A 735 -6.35 -14.13 16.57
N ALA A 736 -7.35 -14.88 16.11
CA ALA A 736 -8.56 -14.28 15.55
C ALA A 736 -9.19 -13.35 16.60
N PRO A 737 -9.50 -12.07 16.26
CA PRO A 737 -10.22 -11.20 17.16
C PRO A 737 -11.57 -11.83 17.55
N ASP A 738 -11.92 -11.70 18.82
CA ASP A 738 -13.12 -12.27 19.43
C ASP A 738 -13.79 -11.22 20.32
N ILE A 739 -14.97 -10.76 19.91
CA ILE A 739 -15.72 -9.73 20.63
C ILE A 739 -17.14 -10.16 20.95
N THR A 740 -17.66 -9.61 22.05
CA THR A 740 -19.07 -9.70 22.40
C THR A 740 -19.68 -8.31 22.39
N ILE A 741 -20.78 -8.15 21.66
CA ILE A 741 -21.56 -6.93 21.59
C ILE A 741 -22.99 -7.19 22.06
N ASP A 742 -23.67 -6.14 22.49
CA ASP A 742 -25.06 -6.15 22.99
C ASP A 742 -26.02 -5.35 22.09
N VAL A 743 -25.53 -4.93 20.91
CA VAL A 743 -26.31 -4.25 19.86
C VAL A 743 -26.43 -5.15 18.63
N GLY A 744 -27.57 -5.10 17.95
CA GLY A 744 -27.89 -6.02 16.85
C GLY A 744 -28.31 -5.34 15.56
N SER A 745 -28.57 -4.03 15.54
CA SER A 745 -29.22 -3.37 14.39
C SER A 745 -28.37 -2.34 13.66
N THR A 746 -27.16 -2.04 14.14
CA THR A 746 -26.30 -0.96 13.62
C THR A 746 -24.88 -1.44 13.27
N LEU A 747 -24.72 -2.71 12.89
CA LEU A 747 -23.41 -3.30 12.64
C LEU A 747 -22.86 -2.90 11.28
N ALA A 748 -21.71 -2.25 11.29
CA ALA A 748 -20.91 -1.94 10.11
C ALA A 748 -19.57 -2.66 10.19
N PHE A 749 -18.90 -2.79 9.05
CA PHE A 749 -17.57 -3.35 8.96
C PHE A 749 -16.64 -2.41 8.21
N GLY A 750 -15.36 -2.44 8.52
CA GLY A 750 -14.41 -1.59 7.83
C GLY A 750 -12.96 -1.88 8.16
N TRP A 751 -12.11 -1.16 7.45
CA TRP A 751 -10.73 -0.90 7.76
C TRP A 751 -10.46 0.57 7.43
N THR A 752 -10.10 1.36 8.44
CA THR A 752 -9.92 2.84 8.36
C THR A 752 -8.53 3.30 8.81
N GLY A 753 -7.65 2.37 9.18
CA GLY A 753 -6.27 2.64 9.64
C GLY A 753 -6.14 3.31 10.98
N THR A 754 -7.27 3.71 11.53
CA THR A 754 -7.43 4.34 12.83
C THR A 754 -8.31 3.47 13.74
N ASN A 755 -8.51 2.20 13.38
CA ASN A 755 -9.38 1.25 14.10
C ASN A 755 -8.93 0.95 15.53
N ASN A 756 -7.73 1.37 15.94
CA ASN A 756 -7.24 1.28 17.31
C ASN A 756 -7.97 2.22 18.31
N TYR A 757 -8.91 3.06 17.85
CA TYR A 757 -9.39 4.20 18.64
C TYR A 757 -10.92 4.22 18.79
N SER A 758 -11.41 3.92 20.00
CA SER A 758 -12.71 4.41 20.44
C SER A 758 -12.51 5.76 21.17
N ALA A 759 -13.14 6.81 20.64
CA ALA A 759 -13.39 8.13 21.25
C ALA A 759 -12.32 8.84 22.16
N ALA A 760 -11.96 10.05 21.74
CA ALA A 760 -11.69 11.26 22.55
C ALA A 760 -10.38 11.48 23.35
N ASN A 761 -9.48 10.51 23.57
CA ASN A 761 -8.22 10.80 24.27
C ASN A 761 -7.01 10.02 23.70
N TYR A 762 -6.38 10.59 22.68
CA TYR A 762 -5.10 10.14 22.15
C TYR A 762 -3.95 10.54 23.09
N ASN A 763 -3.13 9.58 23.52
CA ASN A 763 -1.79 9.84 24.05
C ASN A 763 -0.79 8.82 23.46
N VAL A 764 -0.01 9.29 22.49
CA VAL A 764 0.99 8.54 21.70
C VAL A 764 1.99 7.78 22.56
N SER A 765 2.21 8.23 23.79
CA SER A 765 3.38 7.82 24.57
C SER A 765 3.25 6.49 25.31
N THR A 766 2.08 5.83 25.34
CA THR A 766 1.85 4.70 26.27
C THR A 766 1.12 3.46 25.74
N SER A 767 0.63 3.42 24.49
CA SER A 767 -0.10 2.26 23.96
C SER A 767 0.31 1.92 22.54
N THR A 768 0.93 0.76 22.34
CA THR A 768 1.26 0.20 21.02
C THR A 768 -0.02 -0.16 20.28
N PRO A 769 -0.32 0.49 19.14
CA PRO A 769 -1.50 0.17 18.35
C PRO A 769 -1.33 -1.21 17.70
N VAL A 770 -2.22 -2.16 17.95
CA VAL A 770 -2.05 -3.55 17.48
C VAL A 770 -2.45 -3.73 16.01
N TRP A 771 -3.31 -2.85 15.47
CA TRP A 771 -3.83 -2.95 14.10
C TRP A 771 -2.97 -2.26 13.04
N THR A 772 -1.91 -1.57 13.44
CA THR A 772 -1.04 -0.80 12.54
C THR A 772 0.44 -1.18 12.67
N THR A 773 0.72 -2.38 13.18
CA THR A 773 2.09 -2.91 13.31
C THR A 773 2.41 -4.00 12.29
N ALA A 774 1.51 -4.28 11.34
CA ALA A 774 1.60 -5.43 10.44
C ALA A 774 0.73 -5.26 9.18
N TYR A 775 0.94 -6.12 8.18
CA TYR A 775 0.09 -6.24 6.98
C TYR A 775 -1.41 -6.28 7.34
N THR A 776 -2.20 -5.44 6.67
CA THR A 776 -3.55 -5.07 7.09
C THR A 776 -4.64 -5.67 6.19
N ASN A 777 -5.90 -5.29 6.44
CA ASN A 777 -7.03 -5.59 5.56
C ASN A 777 -7.30 -4.47 4.52
N LYS A 778 -6.32 -3.57 4.28
CA LYS A 778 -6.36 -2.64 3.13
C LYS A 778 -6.34 -3.45 1.83
N ILE A 779 -7.20 -3.07 0.90
CA ILE A 779 -7.29 -3.66 -0.44
C ILE A 779 -6.79 -2.68 -1.50
N VAL A 780 -6.75 -3.05 -2.78
CA VAL A 780 -6.35 -2.11 -3.84
C VAL A 780 -7.41 -1.00 -3.98
N ALA A 781 -6.97 0.22 -4.31
CA ALA A 781 -7.89 1.34 -4.47
C ALA A 781 -9.00 1.04 -5.50
N ASN A 782 -10.23 1.46 -5.20
CA ASN A 782 -11.44 1.21 -5.99
C ASN A 782 -11.86 -0.27 -6.13
N HIS A 783 -11.15 -1.22 -5.53
CA HIS A 783 -11.61 -2.61 -5.42
C HIS A 783 -12.76 -2.72 -4.42
N ILE A 784 -13.46 -3.86 -4.46
CA ILE A 784 -14.59 -4.15 -3.59
C ILE A 784 -14.17 -5.10 -2.49
N ALA A 785 -14.39 -4.72 -1.23
CA ALA A 785 -14.34 -5.60 -0.08
C ALA A 785 -15.70 -6.28 0.09
N LEU A 786 -15.78 -7.59 -0.17
CA LEU A 786 -16.98 -8.39 0.13
C LEU A 786 -16.84 -9.02 1.52
N VAL A 787 -17.54 -8.47 2.50
CA VAL A 787 -17.66 -9.02 3.84
C VAL A 787 -18.74 -10.10 3.84
N THR A 788 -18.42 -11.30 4.32
CA THR A 788 -19.37 -12.41 4.48
C THR A 788 -19.48 -12.79 5.95
N ILE A 789 -20.72 -12.93 6.41
CA ILE A 789 -21.04 -13.29 7.79
C ILE A 789 -21.60 -14.71 7.80
N TYR A 790 -21.02 -15.55 8.64
CA TYR A 790 -21.38 -16.95 8.77
C TYR A 790 -21.96 -17.25 10.15
N GLU A 791 -23.01 -18.08 10.15
CA GLU A 791 -23.44 -18.83 11.33
C GLU A 791 -22.98 -20.28 11.19
N GLY A 792 -21.97 -20.67 11.96
CA GLY A 792 -21.28 -21.94 11.74
C GLY A 792 -20.57 -21.96 10.39
N THR A 793 -21.07 -22.77 9.44
CA THR A 793 -20.53 -22.85 8.07
C THR A 793 -21.46 -22.24 7.02
N THR A 794 -22.63 -21.74 7.43
CA THR A 794 -23.65 -21.21 6.53
C THR A 794 -23.46 -19.71 6.41
N ALA A 795 -23.27 -19.19 5.19
CA ALA A 795 -23.30 -17.76 4.94
C ALA A 795 -24.74 -17.27 5.12
N ILE A 796 -24.93 -16.23 5.93
CA ILE A 796 -26.26 -15.68 6.24
C ILE A 796 -26.40 -14.23 5.76
N ALA A 797 -25.30 -13.53 5.51
CA ALA A 797 -25.32 -12.16 5.03
C ALA A 797 -24.03 -11.82 4.29
N HIS A 798 -24.16 -10.88 3.35
CA HIS A 798 -23.07 -10.31 2.57
C HIS A 798 -23.20 -8.79 2.57
N VAL A 799 -22.09 -8.10 2.86
CA VAL A 799 -22.01 -6.63 2.84
C VAL A 799 -20.80 -6.24 2.01
N GLN A 800 -20.92 -5.20 1.19
CA GLN A 800 -19.85 -4.74 0.32
C GLN A 800 -19.39 -3.34 0.70
N ALA A 801 -18.14 -3.02 0.38
CA ALA A 801 -17.57 -1.69 0.48
C ALA A 801 -16.60 -1.44 -0.67
N THR A 802 -16.58 -0.22 -1.20
CA THR A 802 -15.55 0.20 -2.16
C THR A 802 -14.38 0.80 -1.40
N ALA A 803 -13.17 0.39 -1.76
CA ALA A 803 -11.97 1.00 -1.21
C ALA A 803 -11.70 2.39 -1.77
N ASP A 804 -11.26 3.29 -0.91
CA ASP A 804 -10.76 4.62 -1.25
C ASP A 804 -9.38 4.57 -1.93
N LEU A 805 -8.78 5.74 -2.18
CA LEU A 805 -7.51 5.86 -2.90
C LEU A 805 -6.28 5.33 -2.15
N ASP A 806 -6.42 5.04 -0.86
CA ASP A 806 -5.41 4.43 0.02
C ASP A 806 -5.75 2.95 0.35
N GLY A 807 -6.83 2.41 -0.22
CA GLY A 807 -7.25 1.04 0.02
C GLY A 807 -8.05 0.84 1.32
N GLN A 808 -8.44 1.92 1.99
CA GLN A 808 -9.32 1.89 3.16
C GLN A 808 -10.75 1.70 2.71
N TRP A 809 -11.57 1.04 3.50
CA TRP A 809 -12.94 0.76 3.12
C TRP A 809 -13.82 0.68 4.36
N THR A 810 -15.06 1.10 4.23
CA THR A 810 -16.10 0.92 5.23
C THR A 810 -17.37 0.52 4.51
N THR A 811 -18.12 -0.43 5.05
CA THR A 811 -19.46 -0.73 4.55
C THR A 811 -20.32 0.52 4.59
N SER A 812 -21.32 0.62 3.72
CA SER A 812 -22.22 1.78 3.61
C SER A 812 -23.27 1.81 4.73
N ALA A 813 -24.21 2.77 4.63
CA ALA A 813 -25.30 3.01 5.60
C ALA A 813 -26.22 1.80 5.86
N ASP A 814 -26.11 0.74 5.05
CA ASP A 814 -26.66 -0.59 5.33
C ASP A 814 -25.95 -1.25 6.52
N THR A 815 -26.35 -0.87 7.73
CA THR A 815 -25.95 -1.60 8.91
C THR A 815 -26.54 -2.99 8.87
N GLN A 816 -25.70 -4.02 8.92
CA GLN A 816 -26.16 -5.39 9.03
C GLN A 816 -26.89 -5.56 10.37
N GLN A 817 -28.08 -6.15 10.29
CA GLN A 817 -28.84 -6.52 11.47
C GLN A 817 -28.63 -8.01 11.77
N LEU A 818 -28.25 -8.34 13.00
CA LEU A 818 -28.00 -9.70 13.48
C LEU A 818 -28.85 -10.02 14.71
N GLY A 819 -29.26 -11.28 14.79
CA GLY A 819 -29.88 -11.85 15.98
C GLY A 819 -28.86 -12.14 17.08
N LYS A 820 -29.35 -12.62 18.22
CA LYS A 820 -28.52 -13.22 19.26
C LYS A 820 -27.87 -14.49 18.73
N GLY A 821 -26.55 -14.54 18.74
CA GLY A 821 -25.80 -15.68 18.21
C GLY A 821 -24.30 -15.49 18.27
N THR A 822 -23.58 -16.46 17.71
CA THR A 822 -22.13 -16.37 17.49
C THR A 822 -21.87 -16.53 16.01
N TYR A 823 -21.18 -15.55 15.44
CA TYR A 823 -20.92 -15.43 14.03
C TYR A 823 -19.42 -15.39 13.77
N THR A 824 -19.01 -15.80 12.57
CA THR A 824 -17.67 -15.52 12.06
C THR A 824 -17.78 -14.63 10.84
N VAL A 825 -16.93 -13.62 10.75
CA VAL A 825 -16.93 -12.63 9.67
C VAL A 825 -15.59 -12.66 8.95
N SER A 826 -15.62 -12.72 7.61
CA SER A 826 -14.42 -12.63 6.77
C SER A 826 -14.64 -11.68 5.60
N MET A 827 -13.57 -11.27 4.93
CA MET A 827 -13.57 -10.38 3.78
C MET A 827 -12.84 -11.04 2.61
N GLN A 828 -13.43 -10.94 1.41
CA GLN A 828 -12.81 -11.30 0.14
C GLN A 828 -12.70 -10.05 -0.74
N GLU A 829 -11.51 -9.78 -1.26
CA GLU A 829 -11.29 -8.70 -2.21
C GLU A 829 -11.75 -9.11 -3.61
N TYR A 830 -12.43 -8.20 -4.30
CA TYR A 830 -12.86 -8.30 -5.70
C TYR A 830 -12.33 -7.10 -6.48
N LEU A 831 -12.11 -7.28 -7.78
CA LEU A 831 -11.86 -6.17 -8.69
C LEU A 831 -13.02 -5.16 -8.63
N SER A 832 -12.80 -3.96 -9.19
CA SER A 832 -13.81 -2.90 -9.23
C SER A 832 -15.12 -3.27 -9.95
N ASP A 833 -15.16 -4.42 -10.65
CA ASP A 833 -16.38 -4.97 -11.26
C ASP A 833 -17.30 -5.68 -10.25
N GLY A 834 -16.85 -5.86 -9.00
CA GLY A 834 -17.57 -6.51 -7.91
C GLY A 834 -17.86 -8.01 -8.09
N THR A 835 -17.31 -8.65 -9.13
CA THR A 835 -17.62 -10.04 -9.49
C THR A 835 -16.39 -10.91 -9.73
N THR A 836 -15.29 -10.32 -10.19
CA THR A 836 -14.01 -11.00 -10.37
C THR A 836 -13.24 -10.94 -9.06
N ILE A 837 -12.98 -12.11 -8.46
CA ILE A 837 -12.19 -12.20 -7.23
C ILE A 837 -10.77 -11.70 -7.52
N PHE A 838 -10.27 -10.79 -6.68
CA PHE A 838 -8.90 -10.32 -6.78
C PHE A 838 -7.93 -11.43 -6.35
N GLY A 839 -6.83 -11.56 -7.09
CA GLY A 839 -5.79 -12.55 -6.81
C GLY A 839 -6.16 -14.00 -7.13
N THR A 840 -7.01 -14.21 -8.14
CA THR A 840 -7.22 -15.54 -8.75
C THR A 840 -6.12 -15.93 -9.74
N GLY A 841 -4.96 -15.24 -9.71
CA GLY A 841 -3.68 -15.80 -10.14
C GLY A 841 -3.34 -17.00 -9.26
N THR A 842 -2.60 -17.95 -9.78
CA THR A 842 -2.98 -19.36 -9.65
C THR A 842 -1.89 -20.24 -9.05
N SER A 843 -0.98 -19.63 -8.29
CA SER A 843 -0.10 -20.35 -7.37
C SER A 843 -0.59 -20.36 -5.91
N ALA A 844 -1.59 -19.54 -5.57
CA ALA A 844 -2.26 -19.52 -4.26
C ALA A 844 -3.79 -19.34 -4.44
N PRO A 845 -4.65 -19.92 -3.57
CA PRO A 845 -6.06 -19.56 -3.57
C PRO A 845 -6.19 -18.06 -3.29
N ALA A 846 -7.16 -17.42 -3.94
CA ALA A 846 -7.45 -16.02 -3.69
C ALA A 846 -7.56 -15.76 -2.18
N PRO A 847 -6.87 -14.74 -1.66
CA PRO A 847 -6.78 -14.52 -0.23
C PRO A 847 -8.15 -14.18 0.34
N VAL A 848 -8.62 -14.98 1.30
CA VAL A 848 -9.70 -14.60 2.21
C VAL A 848 -9.03 -14.07 3.47
N SER A 849 -9.57 -12.99 4.04
CA SER A 849 -9.05 -12.43 5.29
C SER A 849 -9.07 -13.45 6.43
N ALA A 850 -8.29 -13.18 7.48
CA ALA A 850 -8.52 -13.79 8.78
C ALA A 850 -9.97 -13.52 9.25
N VAL A 851 -10.47 -14.37 10.15
CA VAL A 851 -11.84 -14.26 10.65
C VAL A 851 -11.92 -13.37 11.89
N LEU A 852 -12.99 -12.58 11.98
CA LEU A 852 -13.47 -11.97 13.21
C LEU A 852 -14.53 -12.89 13.83
N SER A 853 -14.37 -13.26 15.10
CA SER A 853 -15.42 -13.93 15.89
C SER A 853 -16.29 -12.87 16.58
N LEU A 854 -17.59 -12.90 16.31
CA LEU A 854 -18.55 -11.92 16.78
C LEU A 854 -19.68 -12.61 17.54
N ALA A 855 -19.75 -12.40 18.84
CA ALA A 855 -20.89 -12.80 19.67
C ALA A 855 -21.87 -11.63 19.84
N VAL A 856 -23.11 -11.81 19.40
CA VAL A 856 -24.20 -10.84 19.63
C VAL A 856 -25.03 -11.34 20.80
N ASN A 857 -25.03 -10.60 21.90
CA ASN A 857 -25.70 -10.95 23.15
C ASN A 857 -26.77 -9.92 23.52
N LEU A 858 -27.90 -9.97 22.81
CA LEU A 858 -29.03 -9.09 23.07
C LEU A 858 -29.75 -9.45 24.37
N GLN A 859 -29.88 -8.47 25.28
CA GLN A 859 -30.76 -8.59 26.44
C GLN A 859 -32.21 -8.61 25.96
N GLN A 860 -32.98 -9.63 26.33
CA GLN A 860 -34.42 -9.68 26.02
C GLN A 860 -35.19 -8.72 26.94
N LEU A 861 -35.77 -7.69 26.34
CA LEU A 861 -36.60 -6.67 26.99
C LEU A 861 -38.06 -7.13 27.03
N SER A 862 -38.81 -6.60 27.99
CA SER A 862 -40.24 -6.89 28.12
C SER A 862 -41.04 -5.92 27.24
N LEU A 863 -41.81 -6.45 26.29
CA LEU A 863 -42.70 -5.64 25.45
C LEU A 863 -43.95 -5.22 26.22
N GLN A 864 -44.39 -3.98 26.03
CA GLN A 864 -45.62 -3.44 26.59
C GLN A 864 -46.31 -2.51 25.58
N MET A 865 -47.54 -2.11 25.87
CA MET A 865 -48.23 -1.06 25.10
C MET A 865 -47.90 0.31 25.68
N THR A 866 -48.00 1.36 24.86
CA THR A 866 -47.93 2.75 25.31
C THR A 866 -49.08 3.07 26.29
N PRO A 867 -48.94 4.10 27.14
CA PRO A 867 -50.03 4.54 28.03
C PRO A 867 -51.35 4.84 27.31
N GLU A 868 -51.26 5.32 26.06
CA GLU A 868 -52.37 5.61 25.17
C GLU A 868 -53.00 4.34 24.56
N GLY A 869 -52.28 3.21 24.57
CA GLY A 869 -52.75 1.90 24.11
C GLY A 869 -52.72 1.70 22.59
N ASP A 870 -52.11 2.63 21.85
CA ASP A 870 -52.10 2.68 20.37
C ASP A 870 -50.76 2.26 19.73
N ALA A 871 -49.72 2.01 20.53
CA ALA A 871 -48.40 1.60 20.07
C ALA A 871 -47.71 0.60 21.00
N LEU A 872 -46.67 -0.05 20.48
CA LEU A 872 -45.79 -0.96 21.23
C LEU A 872 -44.51 -0.23 21.66
N GLN A 873 -44.02 -0.54 22.85
CA GLN A 873 -42.75 -0.03 23.39
C GLN A 873 -42.15 -1.05 24.36
N PHE A 874 -40.89 -0.91 24.74
CA PHE A 874 -40.31 -1.72 25.80
C PHE A 874 -40.66 -1.18 27.20
N ALA A 875 -40.73 -2.07 28.19
CA ALA A 875 -40.84 -1.73 29.60
C ALA A 875 -39.56 -1.06 30.09
N PRO A 876 -39.62 -0.14 31.07
CA PRO A 876 -38.41 0.48 31.61
C PRO A 876 -37.35 -0.58 31.99
N HIS A 877 -36.15 -0.42 31.46
CA HIS A 877 -34.99 -1.28 31.69
C HIS A 877 -33.78 -0.43 32.15
N GLY A 878 -32.65 -1.09 32.41
CA GLY A 878 -31.39 -0.38 32.69
C GLY A 878 -30.81 0.25 31.43
N ASP A 879 -29.78 1.08 31.59
CA ASP A 879 -29.09 1.73 30.47
C ASP A 879 -28.51 0.66 29.52
N LEU A 880 -28.80 0.80 28.23
CA LEU A 880 -28.24 0.00 27.14
C LEU A 880 -27.32 0.88 26.28
N ARG A 881 -26.52 0.28 25.40
CA ARG A 881 -25.74 1.01 24.40
C ARG A 881 -26.63 1.56 23.29
N ASP A 882 -26.22 2.65 22.66
CA ASP A 882 -26.91 3.24 21.51
C ASP A 882 -27.08 2.18 20.39
N GLY A 883 -28.30 2.05 19.87
CA GLY A 883 -28.65 1.00 18.89
C GLY A 883 -28.97 -0.37 19.49
N ALA A 884 -29.10 -0.48 20.81
CA ALA A 884 -29.68 -1.64 21.45
C ALA A 884 -31.19 -1.72 21.23
N GLY A 885 -31.76 -2.91 21.47
CA GLY A 885 -33.17 -3.18 21.19
C GLY A 885 -33.40 -4.68 21.02
N ASN A 886 -34.58 -5.04 20.52
CA ASN A 886 -34.91 -6.44 20.25
C ASN A 886 -35.63 -6.65 18.93
N TRP A 887 -35.50 -7.87 18.45
CA TRP A 887 -36.26 -8.39 17.34
C TRP A 887 -37.70 -8.73 17.78
N LEU A 888 -38.65 -8.28 16.96
CA LEU A 888 -40.07 -8.51 17.12
C LEU A 888 -40.56 -9.38 15.96
N HIS A 889 -41.15 -10.53 16.27
CA HIS A 889 -41.81 -11.40 15.31
C HIS A 889 -43.31 -11.15 15.31
N PHE A 890 -43.86 -10.86 14.14
CA PHE A 890 -45.28 -10.62 13.86
C PHE A 890 -45.87 -11.83 13.13
N ASP A 891 -46.52 -12.70 13.89
CA ASP A 891 -47.18 -13.88 13.36
C ASP A 891 -48.67 -13.61 13.09
N PRO A 892 -49.17 -13.82 11.86
CA PRO A 892 -50.57 -13.56 11.54
C PRO A 892 -51.49 -14.51 12.30
N VAL A 893 -52.55 -13.96 12.89
CA VAL A 893 -53.62 -14.74 13.51
C VAL A 893 -54.59 -15.21 12.42
N ALA A 894 -54.83 -16.52 12.38
CA ALA A 894 -55.68 -17.13 11.36
C ALA A 894 -57.11 -16.53 11.33
N GLY A 895 -57.64 -16.33 10.12
CA GLY A 895 -59.00 -15.83 9.90
C GLY A 895 -59.19 -14.32 10.12
N THR A 896 -58.09 -13.56 10.12
CA THR A 896 -58.10 -12.08 10.15
C THR A 896 -57.51 -11.55 8.84
N GLN A 897 -57.99 -10.39 8.36
CA GLN A 897 -57.69 -9.91 7.01
C GLN A 897 -57.84 -8.39 6.89
N LEU A 898 -56.99 -7.78 6.07
CA LEU A 898 -57.19 -6.42 5.57
C LEU A 898 -58.15 -6.43 4.39
N THR A 899 -58.65 -5.24 4.05
CA THR A 899 -59.24 -5.01 2.73
C THR A 899 -58.22 -5.35 1.65
N GLN A 900 -58.66 -5.95 0.55
CA GLN A 900 -57.79 -6.31 -0.58
C GLN A 900 -56.99 -5.10 -1.09
N GLY A 901 -55.70 -5.33 -1.42
CA GLY A 901 -54.75 -4.29 -1.82
C GLY A 901 -54.27 -3.36 -0.69
N ALA A 902 -54.74 -3.52 0.56
CA ALA A 902 -54.28 -2.70 1.68
C ALA A 902 -53.12 -3.35 2.45
N GLN A 903 -52.25 -2.51 3.01
CA GLN A 903 -51.11 -2.92 3.84
C GLN A 903 -51.11 -2.18 5.18
N LEU A 904 -50.86 -2.90 6.26
CA LEU A 904 -50.56 -2.33 7.56
C LEU A 904 -49.07 -1.94 7.59
N LEU A 905 -48.79 -0.66 7.77
CA LEU A 905 -47.46 -0.09 7.91
C LEU A 905 -47.08 -0.03 9.38
N LEU A 906 -45.91 -0.56 9.73
CA LEU A 906 -45.36 -0.54 11.08
C LEU A 906 -44.26 0.51 11.08
N TYR A 907 -44.45 1.63 11.79
CA TYR A 907 -43.53 2.77 11.72
C TYR A 907 -43.00 3.20 13.08
N ALA A 908 -41.77 3.70 13.11
CA ALA A 908 -41.08 4.09 14.32
C ALA A 908 -41.29 5.57 14.68
N THR A 909 -41.41 5.83 15.98
CA THR A 909 -41.38 7.17 16.55
C THR A 909 -40.53 7.23 17.81
N THR A 910 -40.00 8.41 18.13
CA THR A 910 -39.56 8.73 19.49
C THR A 910 -40.74 8.76 20.46
N ALA A 911 -40.48 8.74 21.77
CA ALA A 911 -41.52 8.77 22.81
C ALA A 911 -42.43 10.02 22.78
N ASP A 912 -42.01 11.12 22.13
CA ASP A 912 -42.83 12.32 21.93
C ASP A 912 -43.67 12.30 20.64
N GLY A 913 -43.59 11.21 19.86
CA GLY A 913 -44.33 11.00 18.62
C GLY A 913 -43.66 11.56 17.36
N THR A 914 -42.39 11.95 17.42
CA THR A 914 -41.63 12.36 16.22
C THR A 914 -41.27 11.13 15.39
N LEU A 915 -41.50 11.18 14.08
CA LEU A 915 -41.17 10.09 13.16
C LEU A 915 -39.65 9.88 13.08
N VAL A 916 -39.23 8.61 13.08
CA VAL A 916 -37.83 8.18 12.94
C VAL A 916 -37.71 7.40 11.64
N GLY A 917 -36.90 7.87 10.70
CA GLY A 917 -36.61 7.18 9.44
C GLY A 917 -35.87 5.87 9.67
N ARG A 918 -35.88 4.95 8.69
CA ARG A 918 -35.09 3.71 8.73
C ARG A 918 -33.59 3.95 8.92
N ASP A 919 -33.10 5.07 8.39
CA ASP A 919 -31.73 5.57 8.52
C ASP A 919 -31.45 6.26 9.87
N GLY A 920 -32.42 6.27 10.78
CA GLY A 920 -32.34 6.95 12.07
C GLY A 920 -32.54 8.46 12.01
N THR A 921 -32.86 9.04 10.84
CA THR A 921 -33.11 10.49 10.74
C THR A 921 -34.39 10.88 11.46
N ILE A 922 -34.37 12.04 12.13
CA ILE A 922 -35.49 12.56 12.92
C ILE A 922 -35.77 14.00 12.48
N GLY A 923 -37.03 14.34 12.22
CA GLY A 923 -37.43 15.72 11.92
C GLY A 923 -38.67 15.84 11.05
N GLY A 924 -39.10 17.08 10.79
CA GLY A 924 -40.34 17.37 10.07
C GLY A 924 -40.35 17.01 8.58
N SER A 925 -39.21 16.58 8.02
CA SER A 925 -39.09 16.08 6.65
C SER A 925 -39.34 14.57 6.52
N VAL A 926 -39.28 13.82 7.62
CA VAL A 926 -39.51 12.37 7.64
C VAL A 926 -41.00 12.11 7.47
N THR A 927 -41.37 11.32 6.46
CA THR A 927 -42.75 10.89 6.21
C THR A 927 -43.04 9.54 6.88
N ILE A 928 -44.32 9.16 6.98
CA ILE A 928 -44.69 7.82 7.47
C ILE A 928 -44.05 6.72 6.61
N SER A 929 -43.89 6.95 5.30
CA SER A 929 -43.22 5.99 4.43
C SER A 929 -41.76 5.80 4.82
N ASP A 930 -41.06 6.89 5.10
CA ASP A 930 -39.63 6.86 5.50
C ASP A 930 -39.44 6.21 6.87
N ALA A 931 -40.42 6.39 7.77
CA ALA A 931 -40.42 5.81 9.12
C ALA A 931 -40.97 4.38 9.21
N THR A 932 -41.56 3.86 8.12
CA THR A 932 -42.13 2.50 8.10
C THR A 932 -41.00 1.48 8.12
N LEU A 933 -40.85 0.71 9.20
CA LEU A 933 -39.86 -0.37 9.33
C LEU A 933 -40.29 -1.66 8.63
N ALA A 934 -41.60 -1.90 8.54
CA ALA A 934 -42.14 -3.11 7.91
C ALA A 934 -43.55 -2.92 7.36
N ARG A 935 -43.93 -3.79 6.43
CA ARG A 935 -45.27 -3.81 5.80
C ARG A 935 -45.88 -5.19 5.94
N LEU A 936 -47.12 -5.23 6.39
CA LEU A 936 -47.88 -6.46 6.61
C LEU A 936 -49.15 -6.41 5.78
N GLY A 937 -49.35 -7.41 4.93
CA GLY A 937 -50.58 -7.55 4.16
C GLY A 937 -51.30 -8.87 4.42
N SER A 938 -52.42 -9.07 3.73
CA SER A 938 -53.15 -10.34 3.66
C SER A 938 -53.63 -10.58 2.24
N MET A 939 -53.35 -11.76 1.68
CA MET A 939 -53.66 -12.08 0.28
C MET A 939 -54.73 -13.16 0.19
N GLN A 940 -55.85 -12.83 -0.48
CA GLN A 940 -56.92 -13.77 -0.78
C GLN A 940 -57.14 -13.85 -2.29
N SER A 941 -57.60 -15.01 -2.74
CA SER A 941 -58.18 -15.12 -4.08
C SER A 941 -59.48 -14.34 -4.19
N ASP A 942 -59.95 -14.10 -5.41
CA ASP A 942 -61.24 -13.44 -5.68
C ASP A 942 -62.43 -14.20 -5.06
N GLY A 943 -62.23 -15.48 -4.74
CA GLY A 943 -63.18 -16.34 -4.05
C GLY A 943 -63.13 -16.26 -2.51
N GLY A 944 -62.23 -15.44 -1.94
CA GLY A 944 -62.03 -15.29 -0.50
C GLY A 944 -61.22 -16.41 0.15
N ILE A 945 -60.37 -17.11 -0.61
CA ILE A 945 -59.48 -18.16 -0.08
C ILE A 945 -58.13 -17.54 0.24
N ASP A 946 -57.62 -17.73 1.46
CA ASP A 946 -56.27 -17.30 1.85
C ASP A 946 -55.22 -17.97 0.95
N LEU A 947 -54.38 -17.17 0.29
CA LEU A 947 -53.35 -17.66 -0.63
C LEU A 947 -52.08 -18.09 0.11
N LEU A 948 -51.49 -17.16 0.88
CA LEU A 948 -50.25 -17.39 1.64
C LEU A 948 -50.34 -16.70 3.00
N LYS A 949 -49.67 -17.28 3.99
CA LYS A 949 -49.52 -16.69 5.33
C LYS A 949 -48.30 -15.78 5.37
N LEU A 950 -48.51 -14.56 5.85
CA LEU A 950 -47.54 -13.47 5.77
C LEU A 950 -47.12 -13.06 7.17
N GLY A 951 -45.93 -13.50 7.57
CA GLY A 951 -45.27 -13.07 8.80
C GLY A 951 -44.22 -12.01 8.51
N GLN A 952 -43.73 -11.39 9.58
CA GLN A 952 -42.68 -10.39 9.48
C GLN A 952 -41.85 -10.34 10.75
N THR A 953 -40.56 -10.07 10.59
CA THR A 953 -39.62 -9.80 11.66
C THR A 953 -39.06 -8.40 11.45
N LEU A 954 -38.89 -7.64 12.54
CA LEU A 954 -38.23 -6.33 12.50
C LEU A 954 -37.50 -6.07 13.81
N PHE A 955 -36.46 -5.25 13.77
CA PHE A 955 -35.78 -4.79 14.97
C PHE A 955 -36.41 -3.48 15.46
N LEU A 956 -36.74 -3.40 16.74
CA LEU A 956 -37.18 -2.17 17.40
C LEU A 956 -36.09 -1.70 18.38
N PRO A 957 -35.52 -0.50 18.18
CA PRO A 957 -34.62 0.12 19.15
C PRO A 957 -35.30 0.39 20.49
N ASP A 958 -34.53 0.35 21.59
CA ASP A 958 -35.04 0.45 22.95
C ASP A 958 -35.64 1.82 23.30
N ASP A 959 -35.19 2.86 22.60
CA ASP A 959 -35.63 4.25 22.74
C ASP A 959 -36.81 4.65 21.84
N GLN A 960 -37.33 3.71 21.04
CA GLN A 960 -38.39 3.94 20.06
C GLN A 960 -39.73 3.28 20.44
N GLN A 961 -40.80 3.80 19.84
CA GLN A 961 -42.15 3.25 19.88
C GLN A 961 -42.55 2.80 18.48
N LEU A 962 -43.23 1.66 18.39
CA LEU A 962 -43.75 1.12 17.14
C LEU A 962 -45.25 1.41 17.02
N HIS A 963 -45.59 2.25 16.04
CA HIS A 963 -46.95 2.66 15.71
C HIS A 963 -47.42 1.99 14.42
N PHE A 964 -48.71 2.15 14.11
CA PHE A 964 -49.36 1.48 12.99
C PHE A 964 -50.12 2.49 12.10
N ALA A 965 -49.98 2.35 10.77
CA ALA A 965 -50.74 3.09 9.78
C ALA A 965 -51.32 2.12 8.73
N LEU A 966 -52.37 2.52 8.02
CA LEU A 966 -52.96 1.71 6.95
C LEU A 966 -52.73 2.37 5.59
N LEU A 967 -51.97 1.72 4.72
CA LEU A 967 -51.93 2.03 3.29
C LEU A 967 -53.13 1.37 2.63
N ASN A 968 -54.08 2.17 2.16
CA ASN A 968 -55.25 1.69 1.46
C ASN A 968 -54.90 1.28 0.02
N GLY A 969 -55.69 0.40 -0.60
CA GLY A 969 -55.46 -0.03 -2.00
C GLY A 969 -55.55 1.10 -3.04
N ASP A 970 -56.10 2.26 -2.69
CA ASP A 970 -56.08 3.46 -3.53
C ASP A 970 -54.78 4.29 -3.40
N GLY A 971 -53.82 3.82 -2.60
CA GLY A 971 -52.54 4.46 -2.33
C GLY A 971 -52.55 5.54 -1.24
N THR A 972 -53.69 5.78 -0.57
CA THR A 972 -53.77 6.75 0.54
C THR A 972 -53.37 6.17 1.88
N ILE A 973 -52.77 6.97 2.78
CA ILE A 973 -52.36 6.54 4.13
C ILE A 973 -53.34 7.03 5.20
N THR A 974 -53.90 6.09 5.96
CA THR A 974 -54.60 6.37 7.23
C THR A 974 -53.59 6.27 8.38
N ALA A 975 -53.10 7.41 8.86
CA ALA A 975 -52.00 7.48 9.83
C ALA A 975 -52.30 6.92 11.24
N ARG A 976 -53.59 6.83 11.62
CA ARG A 976 -54.05 6.32 12.92
C ARG A 976 -55.30 5.44 12.74
N PRO A 977 -55.14 4.20 12.24
CA PRO A 977 -56.24 3.25 12.20
C PRO A 977 -56.66 2.88 13.63
N ASP A 978 -57.88 2.35 13.79
CA ASP A 978 -58.32 1.80 15.09
C ASP A 978 -57.50 0.52 15.37
N VAL A 979 -56.60 0.59 16.35
CA VAL A 979 -55.71 -0.49 16.77
C VAL A 979 -55.93 -0.83 18.23
N HIS A 980 -56.07 -2.11 18.53
CA HIS A 980 -56.24 -2.64 19.88
C HIS A 980 -55.08 -3.59 20.20
N ILE A 981 -54.32 -3.26 21.25
CA ILE A 981 -53.19 -4.08 21.72
C ILE A 981 -53.59 -4.80 23.01
N THR A 982 -53.53 -6.13 23.01
CA THR A 982 -53.91 -6.96 24.15
C THR A 982 -52.72 -7.81 24.63
N PRO A 983 -52.21 -7.59 25.86
CA PRO A 983 -51.17 -8.44 26.44
C PRO A 983 -51.65 -9.87 26.69
N GLN A 984 -50.80 -10.84 26.42
CA GLN A 984 -51.05 -12.26 26.63
C GLN A 984 -50.26 -12.80 27.83
N SER A 985 -50.72 -13.91 28.43
CA SER A 985 -50.09 -14.49 29.63
C SER A 985 -48.70 -15.09 29.39
N ASN A 986 -48.35 -15.36 28.13
CA ASN A 986 -47.03 -15.86 27.71
C ASN A 986 -46.04 -14.72 27.42
N GLY A 987 -46.41 -13.45 27.64
CA GLY A 987 -45.57 -12.28 27.35
C GLY A 987 -45.63 -11.78 25.90
N SER A 988 -46.42 -12.42 25.02
CA SER A 988 -46.69 -11.88 23.69
C SER A 988 -47.77 -10.80 23.73
N MET A 989 -47.87 -10.02 22.65
CA MET A 989 -48.91 -9.00 22.47
C MET A 989 -49.78 -9.39 21.28
N THR A 990 -51.10 -9.33 21.40
CA THR A 990 -51.98 -9.42 20.24
C THR A 990 -52.30 -8.01 19.76
N VAL A 991 -51.89 -7.67 18.54
CA VAL A 991 -52.22 -6.39 17.90
C VAL A 991 -53.31 -6.65 16.87
N THR A 992 -54.46 -5.99 17.02
CA THR A 992 -55.57 -6.05 16.06
C THR A 992 -55.81 -4.66 15.48
N GLY A 993 -55.71 -4.52 14.17
CA GLY A 993 -55.91 -3.25 13.48
C GLY A 993 -56.49 -3.44 12.07
N ALA A 994 -57.45 -2.59 11.68
CA ALA A 994 -58.03 -2.56 10.34
C ALA A 994 -58.55 -3.91 9.77
N GLY A 995 -58.88 -4.88 10.64
CA GLY A 995 -59.38 -6.21 10.27
C GLY A 995 -58.34 -7.34 10.37
N LEU A 996 -57.05 -7.00 10.50
CA LEU A 996 -55.94 -7.96 10.62
C LEU A 996 -55.47 -8.06 12.08
N SER A 997 -55.05 -9.24 12.51
CA SER A 997 -54.49 -9.46 13.85
C SER A 997 -53.19 -10.22 13.81
N PHE A 998 -52.25 -9.84 14.68
CA PHE A 998 -50.94 -10.46 14.81
C PHE A 998 -50.64 -10.81 16.26
N SER A 999 -49.93 -11.92 16.47
CA SER A 999 -49.19 -12.17 17.70
C SER A 999 -47.79 -11.59 17.54
N VAL A 1000 -47.41 -10.69 18.44
CA VAL A 1000 -46.10 -10.05 18.49
C VAL A 1000 -45.31 -10.65 19.62
N THR A 1001 -44.15 -11.22 19.32
CA THR A 1001 -43.24 -11.80 20.32
C THR A 1001 -41.87 -11.17 20.23
N VAL A 1002 -41.22 -11.00 21.39
CA VAL A 1002 -39.81 -10.64 21.45
C VAL A 1002 -39.00 -11.92 21.36
N ASP A 1003 -38.35 -12.14 20.22
CA ASP A 1003 -37.43 -13.26 20.00
C ASP A 1003 -36.19 -12.73 19.30
N ASN A 1004 -35.05 -12.77 20.01
CA ASN A 1004 -33.79 -12.31 19.46
C ASN A 1004 -33.09 -13.38 18.61
N GLY A 1005 -33.59 -14.61 18.56
CA GLY A 1005 -33.02 -15.67 17.74
C GLY A 1005 -33.53 -15.56 16.30
N LEU A 1006 -32.66 -15.13 15.38
CA LEU A 1006 -32.95 -15.15 13.96
C LEU A 1006 -32.49 -16.47 13.33
N ASN A 1007 -33.25 -16.94 12.35
CA ASN A 1007 -32.90 -18.08 11.52
C ASN A 1007 -32.58 -17.64 10.08
N HIS A 1008 -32.11 -18.56 9.24
CA HIS A 1008 -31.70 -18.24 7.86
C HIS A 1008 -32.83 -17.61 7.01
N GLN A 1009 -34.08 -17.99 7.23
CA GLN A 1009 -35.22 -17.38 6.55
C GLN A 1009 -35.34 -15.89 6.87
N ASP A 1010 -35.09 -15.51 8.12
CA ASP A 1010 -35.15 -14.12 8.56
C ASP A 1010 -34.03 -13.32 7.87
N TYR A 1011 -32.83 -13.89 7.72
CA TYR A 1011 -31.72 -13.23 7.04
C TYR A 1011 -31.93 -13.04 5.53
N LEU A 1012 -32.61 -13.98 4.84
CA LEU A 1012 -32.95 -13.83 3.42
C LEU A 1012 -33.75 -12.53 3.15
N ALA A 1013 -34.59 -12.11 4.11
CA ALA A 1013 -35.40 -10.89 4.01
C ALA A 1013 -34.63 -9.60 4.38
N SER A 1014 -33.32 -9.67 4.70
CA SER A 1014 -32.54 -8.52 5.17
C SER A 1014 -32.58 -7.34 4.21
N GLY A 1015 -32.37 -7.59 2.91
CA GLY A 1015 -32.42 -6.53 1.89
C GLY A 1015 -33.80 -5.87 1.74
N GLN A 1016 -34.88 -6.62 1.99
CA GLN A 1016 -36.24 -6.05 1.99
C GLN A 1016 -36.48 -5.14 3.19
N ARG A 1017 -35.88 -5.48 4.35
CA ARG A 1017 -35.99 -4.70 5.59
C ARG A 1017 -35.18 -3.41 5.54
N SER A 1018 -33.99 -3.41 4.97
CA SER A 1018 -33.22 -2.16 4.80
C SER A 1018 -33.90 -1.25 3.76
N SER A 1019 -34.01 -1.72 2.52
CA SER A 1019 -34.35 -0.88 1.35
C SER A 1019 -35.84 -0.66 1.08
N ASN A 1020 -36.72 -1.50 1.66
CA ASN A 1020 -38.13 -1.59 1.27
C ASN A 1020 -38.36 -2.01 -0.21
N LEU A 1021 -37.34 -2.49 -0.90
CA LEU A 1021 -37.44 -2.96 -2.27
C LEU A 1021 -37.80 -4.45 -2.33
N PRO A 1022 -38.51 -4.90 -3.37
CA PRO A 1022 -38.81 -6.31 -3.60
C PRO A 1022 -37.59 -7.05 -4.17
N VAL A 1023 -36.49 -7.09 -3.41
CA VAL A 1023 -35.23 -7.78 -3.74
C VAL A 1023 -34.82 -8.75 -2.63
N VAL A 1024 -34.06 -9.79 -2.98
CA VAL A 1024 -33.36 -10.69 -2.04
C VAL A 1024 -31.94 -10.93 -2.53
N TYR A 1025 -30.98 -11.07 -1.62
CA TYR A 1025 -29.63 -11.46 -2.00
C TYR A 1025 -29.54 -12.97 -2.12
N LEU A 1026 -28.99 -13.47 -3.23
CA LEU A 1026 -28.84 -14.90 -3.49
C LEU A 1026 -27.44 -15.21 -4.00
N THR A 1027 -26.94 -16.39 -3.63
CA THR A 1027 -25.66 -16.92 -4.09
C THR A 1027 -25.83 -17.93 -5.21
N GLN A 1028 -24.84 -18.04 -6.10
CA GLN A 1028 -24.90 -19.02 -7.19
C GLN A 1028 -24.93 -20.45 -6.64
N GLY A 1029 -25.88 -21.25 -7.11
CA GLY A 1029 -26.09 -22.62 -6.68
C GLY A 1029 -26.94 -22.77 -5.42
N GLU A 1030 -27.30 -21.67 -4.76
CA GLU A 1030 -28.18 -21.69 -3.58
C GLU A 1030 -29.52 -22.35 -3.89
N ALA A 1031 -30.01 -23.14 -2.94
CA ALA A 1031 -31.24 -23.91 -3.08
C ALA A 1031 -32.39 -23.17 -2.39
N ILE A 1032 -33.35 -22.69 -3.19
CA ILE A 1032 -34.50 -21.92 -2.73
C ILE A 1032 -35.79 -22.67 -3.05
N HIS A 1033 -36.64 -22.88 -2.05
CA HIS A 1033 -38.02 -23.30 -2.24
C HIS A 1033 -38.86 -22.09 -2.64
N VAL A 1034 -39.57 -22.18 -3.76
CA VAL A 1034 -40.45 -21.12 -4.27
C VAL A 1034 -41.89 -21.59 -4.24
N GLU A 1035 -42.70 -21.00 -3.38
CA GLU A 1035 -44.16 -21.16 -3.36
C GLU A 1035 -44.78 -20.06 -4.22
N VAL A 1036 -45.59 -20.41 -5.20
CA VAL A 1036 -46.30 -19.47 -6.08
C VAL A 1036 -47.80 -19.75 -6.00
N ALA A 1037 -48.56 -18.78 -5.50
CA ALA A 1037 -50.01 -18.82 -5.38
C ALA A 1037 -50.63 -17.60 -6.06
N GLY A 1038 -51.92 -17.62 -6.38
CA GLY A 1038 -52.56 -16.46 -7.00
C GLY A 1038 -53.99 -16.72 -7.45
N SER A 1039 -54.62 -15.66 -7.96
CA SER A 1039 -55.98 -15.66 -8.51
C SER A 1039 -56.08 -14.90 -9.83
N ALA A 1040 -55.12 -15.13 -10.73
CA ALA A 1040 -55.10 -14.43 -12.02
C ALA A 1040 -56.07 -15.02 -13.06
N LYS A 1041 -56.62 -14.13 -13.90
CA LYS A 1041 -57.24 -14.52 -15.17
C LYS A 1041 -56.18 -14.88 -16.22
N ASN A 1042 -55.00 -14.25 -16.20
CA ASN A 1042 -53.94 -14.49 -17.16
C ASN A 1042 -53.02 -15.63 -16.70
N ALA A 1043 -52.51 -16.43 -17.65
CA ALA A 1043 -51.47 -17.42 -17.40
C ALA A 1043 -50.07 -16.78 -17.47
N ASN A 1044 -49.63 -16.18 -16.36
CA ASN A 1044 -48.39 -15.44 -16.25
C ASN A 1044 -47.20 -16.34 -15.95
N THR A 1045 -45.99 -15.89 -16.30
CA THR A 1045 -44.73 -16.56 -16.00
C THR A 1045 -43.87 -15.69 -15.08
N ILE A 1046 -43.38 -16.25 -13.98
CA ILE A 1046 -42.37 -15.63 -13.11
C ILE A 1046 -40.98 -16.07 -13.53
N HIS A 1047 -40.09 -15.08 -13.64
CA HIS A 1047 -38.64 -15.25 -13.69
C HIS A 1047 -37.99 -14.52 -12.51
N PHE A 1048 -36.75 -14.87 -12.19
CA PHE A 1048 -35.90 -14.08 -11.31
C PHE A 1048 -34.78 -13.45 -12.12
N VAL A 1049 -34.43 -12.21 -11.80
CA VAL A 1049 -33.40 -11.42 -12.50
C VAL A 1049 -32.49 -10.77 -11.49
N ARG A 1050 -31.18 -10.82 -11.73
CA ARG A 1050 -30.20 -10.05 -10.95
C ARG A 1050 -30.22 -8.59 -11.40
N PHE A 1051 -30.46 -7.68 -10.49
CA PHE A 1051 -30.43 -6.24 -10.73
C PHE A 1051 -29.07 -5.65 -10.35
N ASP A 1052 -28.67 -4.60 -11.06
CA ASP A 1052 -27.57 -3.73 -10.65
C ASP A 1052 -28.11 -2.84 -9.52
N TYR A 1053 -27.59 -3.00 -8.31
CA TYR A 1053 -28.10 -2.39 -7.07
C TYR A 1053 -27.06 -1.45 -6.47
N ASP A 1054 -27.50 -0.25 -6.04
CA ASP A 1054 -26.68 0.70 -5.30
C ASP A 1054 -26.97 0.60 -3.81
N HIS A 1055 -25.96 0.19 -3.06
CA HIS A 1055 -25.97 0.02 -1.61
C HIS A 1055 -25.90 1.32 -0.82
N ASP A 1056 -25.44 2.42 -1.43
CA ASP A 1056 -25.36 3.70 -0.73
C ASP A 1056 -26.71 4.42 -0.72
N THR A 1057 -27.52 4.17 -1.75
CA THR A 1057 -28.79 4.86 -1.96
C THR A 1057 -30.01 3.96 -1.84
N ASP A 1058 -29.82 2.65 -1.62
CA ASP A 1058 -30.88 1.64 -1.65
C ASP A 1058 -31.72 1.70 -2.93
N THR A 1059 -31.06 1.78 -4.09
CA THR A 1059 -31.75 1.93 -5.38
C THR A 1059 -31.34 0.90 -6.43
N ILE A 1060 -32.29 0.59 -7.32
CA ILE A 1060 -32.01 -0.19 -8.53
C ILE A 1060 -31.42 0.74 -9.59
N LEU A 1061 -30.18 0.49 -10.00
CA LEU A 1061 -29.49 1.24 -11.04
C LEU A 1061 -29.80 0.73 -12.45
N GLY A 1062 -30.04 -0.58 -12.61
CA GLY A 1062 -30.15 -1.19 -13.93
C GLY A 1062 -30.20 -2.71 -13.92
N VAL A 1063 -30.02 -3.29 -15.12
CA VAL A 1063 -29.77 -4.72 -15.30
C VAL A 1063 -28.69 -4.88 -16.37
N GLY A 1064 -27.59 -5.58 -16.04
CA GLY A 1064 -26.53 -5.89 -16.99
C GLY A 1064 -25.87 -4.64 -17.59
N GLY A 1065 -25.73 -3.57 -16.79
CA GLY A 1065 -25.17 -2.28 -17.19
C GLY A 1065 -26.14 -1.39 -17.98
N VAL A 1066 -27.39 -1.81 -18.20
CA VAL A 1066 -28.43 -0.99 -18.82
C VAL A 1066 -29.22 -0.26 -17.75
N ALA A 1067 -29.21 1.07 -17.81
CA ALA A 1067 -29.85 1.94 -16.83
C ALA A 1067 -31.35 1.64 -16.64
N TYR A 1068 -31.78 1.68 -15.37
CA TYR A 1068 -33.15 1.50 -14.94
C TYR A 1068 -34.07 2.56 -15.56
N GLY A 1069 -35.18 2.11 -16.16
CA GLY A 1069 -36.20 3.02 -16.67
C GLY A 1069 -37.22 2.35 -17.58
N ASN A 1070 -38.34 3.03 -17.80
CA ASN A 1070 -39.38 2.58 -18.73
C ASN A 1070 -38.92 2.74 -20.19
N THR A 1071 -38.04 1.84 -20.65
CA THR A 1071 -37.47 1.82 -21.99
C THR A 1071 -37.45 0.40 -22.55
N ASP A 1072 -37.48 0.28 -23.89
CA ASP A 1072 -37.36 -1.03 -24.55
C ASP A 1072 -35.98 -1.68 -24.29
N ALA A 1073 -34.92 -0.87 -24.18
CA ALA A 1073 -33.57 -1.35 -23.90
C ALA A 1073 -33.48 -2.02 -22.52
N PHE A 1074 -34.06 -1.39 -21.50
CA PHE A 1074 -34.11 -1.96 -20.16
C PHE A 1074 -34.93 -3.26 -20.11
N ARG A 1075 -36.11 -3.31 -20.74
CA ARG A 1075 -36.92 -4.55 -20.82
C ARG A 1075 -36.18 -5.68 -21.54
N ALA A 1076 -35.47 -5.38 -22.62
CA ALA A 1076 -34.65 -6.37 -23.33
C ALA A 1076 -33.49 -6.87 -22.45
N ALA A 1077 -32.87 -6.00 -21.65
CA ALA A 1077 -31.84 -6.38 -20.69
C ALA A 1077 -32.37 -7.29 -19.58
N VAL A 1078 -33.54 -6.96 -19.01
CA VAL A 1078 -34.25 -7.81 -18.05
C VAL A 1078 -34.50 -9.21 -18.63
N GLN A 1079 -35.01 -9.29 -19.86
CA GLN A 1079 -35.25 -10.57 -20.53
C GLN A 1079 -33.98 -11.37 -20.81
N ALA A 1080 -32.87 -10.69 -21.18
CA ALA A 1080 -31.59 -11.35 -21.42
C ALA A 1080 -30.92 -11.89 -20.15
N ASN A 1081 -31.33 -11.40 -18.97
CA ASN A 1081 -30.75 -11.74 -17.67
C ASN A 1081 -31.70 -12.54 -16.77
N TRP A 1082 -32.71 -13.23 -17.35
CA TRP A 1082 -33.47 -14.23 -16.61
C TRP A 1082 -32.54 -15.33 -16.08
N ASP A 1083 -32.73 -15.72 -14.81
CA ASP A 1083 -32.01 -16.86 -14.27
C ASP A 1083 -32.33 -18.11 -15.12
N PRO A 1084 -31.31 -18.77 -15.69
CA PRO A 1084 -31.52 -19.84 -16.66
C PRO A 1084 -32.17 -21.08 -16.04
N ASN A 1085 -32.15 -21.20 -14.71
CA ASN A 1085 -32.63 -22.37 -13.99
C ASN A 1085 -34.03 -22.17 -13.37
N PHE A 1086 -34.68 -21.02 -13.61
CA PHE A 1086 -36.00 -20.74 -13.04
C PHE A 1086 -37.00 -20.12 -14.01
N ALA A 1087 -38.17 -20.76 -14.08
CA ALA A 1087 -39.39 -20.19 -14.63
C ALA A 1087 -40.59 -20.95 -14.05
N VAL A 1088 -41.61 -20.24 -13.58
CA VAL A 1088 -42.89 -20.82 -13.13
C VAL A 1088 -44.03 -20.15 -13.90
N GLN A 1089 -44.85 -20.94 -14.60
CA GLN A 1089 -46.04 -20.43 -15.30
C GLN A 1089 -47.33 -20.94 -14.68
N ASN A 1090 -48.23 -20.04 -14.25
CA ASN A 1090 -49.56 -20.37 -13.71
C ASN A 1090 -50.58 -19.24 -13.94
N GLY A 1091 -51.87 -19.57 -13.78
CA GLY A 1091 -52.99 -18.64 -13.96
C GLY A 1091 -54.31 -19.36 -14.24
N ASP A 1092 -55.24 -18.68 -14.91
CA ASP A 1092 -56.58 -19.17 -15.29
C ASP A 1092 -57.46 -19.61 -14.09
N GLY A 1093 -57.38 -18.88 -12.98
CA GLY A 1093 -58.15 -19.11 -11.75
C GLY A 1093 -57.30 -19.06 -10.49
N THR A 1094 -57.79 -19.66 -9.41
CA THR A 1094 -57.02 -19.78 -8.15
C THR A 1094 -56.05 -20.96 -8.21
N PHE A 1095 -54.77 -20.73 -7.93
CA PHE A 1095 -53.71 -21.75 -8.00
C PHE A 1095 -52.73 -21.66 -6.82
N HIS A 1096 -52.00 -22.75 -6.61
CA HIS A 1096 -50.87 -22.85 -5.68
C HIS A 1096 -49.92 -23.94 -6.19
N VAL A 1097 -48.68 -23.57 -6.49
CA VAL A 1097 -47.61 -24.47 -6.92
C VAL A 1097 -46.33 -24.25 -6.13
N ASN A 1098 -45.51 -25.28 -6.03
CA ASN A 1098 -44.21 -25.20 -5.38
C ASN A 1098 -43.13 -25.68 -6.35
N GLN A 1099 -41.97 -25.02 -6.34
CA GLN A 1099 -40.82 -25.39 -7.15
C GLN A 1099 -39.52 -25.11 -6.39
N ASP A 1100 -38.60 -26.08 -6.40
CA ASP A 1100 -37.25 -25.86 -5.91
C ASP A 1100 -36.41 -25.22 -7.03
N TRP A 1101 -35.66 -24.18 -6.68
CA TRP A 1101 -34.80 -23.41 -7.54
C TRP A 1101 -33.35 -23.56 -7.07
N SER A 1102 -32.45 -23.92 -7.99
CA SER A 1102 -31.01 -23.75 -7.78
C SER A 1102 -30.54 -22.58 -8.62
N VAL A 1103 -30.08 -21.51 -7.96
CA VAL A 1103 -29.71 -20.23 -8.59
C VAL A 1103 -28.65 -20.46 -9.66
N GLY A 1104 -28.99 -20.21 -10.93
CA GLY A 1104 -28.10 -20.45 -12.06
C GLY A 1104 -27.21 -19.26 -12.40
N GLY A 1105 -27.72 -18.05 -12.16
CA GLY A 1105 -27.00 -16.80 -12.38
C GLY A 1105 -25.93 -16.52 -11.32
N GLN A 1106 -25.25 -15.39 -11.51
CA GLN A 1106 -24.21 -14.92 -10.59
C GLN A 1106 -24.82 -14.41 -9.27
N GLN A 1107 -24.07 -14.49 -8.17
CA GLN A 1107 -24.49 -13.93 -6.89
C GLN A 1107 -24.86 -12.44 -6.98
N GLY A 1108 -25.81 -11.99 -6.17
CA GLY A 1108 -26.24 -10.58 -6.08
C GLY A 1108 -27.70 -10.41 -5.67
N PHE A 1109 -28.27 -9.22 -5.90
CA PHE A 1109 -29.67 -8.92 -5.61
C PHE A 1109 -30.59 -9.37 -6.74
N TYR A 1110 -31.45 -10.32 -6.42
CA TYR A 1110 -32.47 -10.85 -7.31
C TYR A 1110 -33.84 -10.28 -6.98
N ALA A 1111 -34.62 -10.00 -8.01
CA ALA A 1111 -36.04 -9.74 -7.85
C ALA A 1111 -36.87 -10.58 -8.81
N PRO A 1112 -38.11 -10.94 -8.42
CA PRO A 1112 -39.02 -11.61 -9.32
C PRO A 1112 -39.61 -10.63 -10.34
N VAL A 1113 -39.79 -11.13 -11.56
CA VAL A 1113 -40.30 -10.39 -12.72
C VAL A 1113 -41.45 -11.19 -13.30
N LEU A 1114 -42.60 -10.54 -13.54
CA LEU A 1114 -43.79 -11.19 -14.10
C LEU A 1114 -43.91 -10.90 -15.59
N VAL A 1115 -44.14 -11.95 -16.38
CA VAL A 1115 -44.34 -11.88 -17.83
C VAL A 1115 -45.75 -12.33 -18.15
N THR A 1116 -46.54 -11.45 -18.76
CA THR A 1116 -47.92 -11.73 -19.15
C THR A 1116 -48.01 -12.49 -20.47
N PRO A 1117 -49.15 -13.13 -20.79
CA PRO A 1117 -49.38 -13.76 -22.10
C PRO A 1117 -49.25 -12.78 -23.29
N THR A 1118 -49.45 -11.48 -23.06
CA THR A 1118 -49.31 -10.43 -24.09
C THR A 1118 -47.87 -9.95 -24.26
N GLY A 1119 -46.94 -10.43 -23.45
CA GLY A 1119 -45.52 -10.08 -23.51
C GLY A 1119 -45.14 -8.84 -22.70
N ASP A 1120 -46.06 -8.28 -21.90
CA ASP A 1120 -45.72 -7.22 -20.95
C ASP A 1120 -44.83 -7.83 -19.83
N ILE A 1121 -43.74 -7.13 -19.50
CA ILE A 1121 -42.77 -7.51 -18.45
C ILE A 1121 -42.90 -6.52 -17.31
N PHE A 1122 -43.26 -7.01 -16.12
CA PHE A 1122 -43.40 -6.22 -14.91
C PHE A 1122 -42.26 -6.47 -13.93
N VAL A 1123 -41.60 -5.39 -13.54
CA VAL A 1123 -40.42 -5.35 -12.69
C VAL A 1123 -40.70 -4.54 -11.41
N PRO A 1124 -39.85 -4.67 -10.38
CA PRO A 1124 -39.82 -3.76 -9.25
C PRO A 1124 -39.84 -2.27 -9.62
N GLY A 1125 -40.59 -1.48 -8.85
CA GLY A 1125 -40.67 -0.02 -9.00
C GLY A 1125 -41.52 0.45 -10.19
N THR A 1126 -41.16 1.58 -10.79
CA THR A 1126 -41.98 2.30 -11.79
C THR A 1126 -41.45 2.19 -13.23
N ALA A 1127 -40.43 1.37 -13.50
CA ALA A 1127 -39.92 1.13 -14.86
C ALA A 1127 -40.87 0.30 -15.76
N ASN A 1128 -42.08 0.04 -15.28
CA ASN A 1128 -43.15 -0.65 -16.02
C ASN A 1128 -43.74 0.23 -17.12
N ILE A 1129 -44.32 -0.41 -18.14
CA ILE A 1129 -44.77 0.26 -19.38
C ILE A 1129 -45.82 1.36 -19.14
N ASP A 1130 -46.64 1.25 -18.09
CA ASP A 1130 -47.64 2.25 -17.69
C ASP A 1130 -47.13 3.18 -16.57
N GLY A 1131 -45.89 3.01 -16.13
CA GLY A 1131 -45.24 3.80 -15.07
C GLY A 1131 -45.71 3.48 -13.65
N ARG A 1132 -46.50 2.42 -13.43
CA ARG A 1132 -46.99 2.04 -12.10
C ARG A 1132 -46.17 0.93 -11.45
N VAL A 1133 -46.38 0.73 -10.16
CA VAL A 1133 -45.76 -0.34 -9.37
C VAL A 1133 -46.62 -1.60 -9.50
N HIS A 1134 -46.06 -2.62 -10.17
CA HIS A 1134 -46.72 -3.92 -10.36
C HIS A 1134 -46.18 -5.01 -9.44
N VAL A 1135 -45.10 -4.75 -8.70
CA VAL A 1135 -44.45 -5.71 -7.79
C VAL A 1135 -44.26 -5.05 -6.43
N GLN A 1136 -44.75 -5.67 -5.36
CA GLN A 1136 -44.65 -5.16 -3.99
C GLN A 1136 -44.33 -6.27 -2.98
N THR A 1137 -43.80 -5.88 -1.82
CA THR A 1137 -43.60 -6.76 -0.67
C THR A 1137 -44.82 -6.71 0.25
N TYR A 1138 -45.30 -7.87 0.69
CA TYR A 1138 -46.47 -8.02 1.58
C TYR A 1138 -46.15 -8.73 2.91
N GLY A 1139 -44.89 -9.14 3.08
CA GLY A 1139 -44.31 -9.80 4.25
C GLY A 1139 -42.87 -10.24 3.91
N GLU A 1140 -42.21 -10.95 4.82
CA GLU A 1140 -40.84 -11.42 4.61
C GLU A 1140 -40.74 -12.44 3.50
N ASN A 1141 -39.83 -12.19 2.55
CA ASN A 1141 -39.57 -13.02 1.38
C ASN A 1141 -40.82 -13.25 0.52
N VAL A 1142 -41.83 -12.37 0.60
CA VAL A 1142 -43.08 -12.45 -0.15
C VAL A 1142 -43.24 -11.28 -1.11
N PHE A 1143 -43.49 -11.62 -2.36
CA PHE A 1143 -43.69 -10.68 -3.47
C PHE A 1143 -45.07 -10.87 -4.06
N ALA A 1144 -45.82 -9.80 -4.24
CA ALA A 1144 -47.17 -9.81 -4.79
C ALA A 1144 -47.22 -8.97 -6.07
N PHE A 1145 -48.03 -9.41 -7.03
CA PHE A 1145 -48.04 -8.89 -8.39
C PHE A 1145 -49.44 -8.47 -8.84
N GLU A 1146 -49.49 -7.36 -9.56
CA GLU A 1146 -50.61 -6.98 -10.43
C GLU A 1146 -50.24 -7.33 -11.87
N ASP A 1147 -51.06 -8.14 -12.56
CA ASP A 1147 -50.80 -8.62 -13.92
C ASP A 1147 -51.42 -7.77 -15.03
N VAL A 1148 -52.32 -6.84 -14.69
CA VAL A 1148 -53.01 -5.97 -15.65
C VAL A 1148 -52.56 -4.52 -15.53
N ARG A 1149 -52.21 -3.92 -16.67
CA ARG A 1149 -51.86 -2.49 -16.74
C ARG A 1149 -53.01 -1.60 -16.30
N ALA A 1150 -52.68 -0.44 -15.74
CA ALA A 1150 -53.67 0.55 -15.34
C ALA A 1150 -54.59 1.01 -16.49
N ASP A 1151 -54.04 1.15 -17.70
CA ASP A 1151 -54.79 1.54 -18.89
C ASP A 1151 -55.67 0.40 -19.46
N HIS A 1152 -55.52 -0.82 -18.93
CA HIS A 1152 -56.31 -2.00 -19.26
C HIS A 1152 -57.29 -2.41 -18.14
N GLY A 1153 -57.39 -1.59 -17.09
CA GLY A 1153 -58.37 -1.78 -16.02
C GLY A 1153 -57.91 -2.69 -14.89
N GLY A 1154 -56.61 -2.78 -14.62
CA GLY A 1154 -56.08 -3.43 -13.43
C GLY A 1154 -56.67 -2.85 -12.15
N ASP A 1155 -56.99 -3.73 -11.21
CA ASP A 1155 -57.62 -3.40 -9.92
C ASP A 1155 -56.62 -3.25 -8.77
N PHE A 1156 -55.34 -3.58 -9.00
CA PHE A 1156 -54.22 -3.33 -8.08
C PHE A 1156 -54.47 -3.95 -6.71
N ASP A 1157 -55.07 -5.13 -6.70
CA ASP A 1157 -55.29 -5.93 -5.50
C ASP A 1157 -54.10 -6.85 -5.17
N TYR A 1158 -53.15 -6.94 -6.13
CA TYR A 1158 -51.89 -7.66 -6.12
C TYR A 1158 -52.01 -9.19 -5.93
N ASN A 1159 -53.21 -9.76 -6.07
CA ASN A 1159 -53.47 -11.18 -5.81
C ASN A 1159 -53.26 -12.07 -7.05
N ASP A 1160 -52.99 -11.47 -8.22
CA ASP A 1160 -52.84 -12.19 -9.48
C ASP A 1160 -51.72 -13.24 -9.38
N MET A 1161 -50.63 -12.85 -8.74
CA MET A 1161 -49.53 -13.76 -8.42
C MET A 1161 -48.81 -13.34 -7.15
N VAL A 1162 -48.57 -14.30 -6.27
CA VAL A 1162 -47.87 -14.11 -5.00
C VAL A 1162 -46.79 -15.18 -4.91
N VAL A 1163 -45.56 -14.75 -4.71
CA VAL A 1163 -44.36 -15.58 -4.65
C VAL A 1163 -43.80 -15.50 -3.24
N LYS A 1164 -43.54 -16.65 -2.60
CA LYS A 1164 -42.83 -16.74 -1.33
C LYS A 1164 -41.57 -17.57 -1.51
N LEU A 1165 -40.46 -17.08 -0.98
CA LEU A 1165 -39.18 -17.80 -0.98
C LEU A 1165 -38.91 -18.41 0.38
N SER A 1166 -38.27 -19.58 0.40
CA SER A 1166 -37.71 -20.17 1.61
C SER A 1166 -36.40 -20.89 1.32
N VAL A 1167 -35.39 -20.74 2.17
CA VAL A 1167 -34.11 -21.46 2.00
C VAL A 1167 -34.30 -22.95 2.34
N LEU A 1168 -33.70 -23.85 1.54
CA LEU A 1168 -33.82 -25.32 1.67
C LEU A 1168 -32.78 -25.97 2.60
#